data_AF-A0A9J6RGM8-F1
#
_entry.id   AF-A0A9J6RGM8-F1
#
_cell.length_a   1.000
_cell.length_b   1.000
_cell.length_c   1.000
_cell.angle_alpha   90.00
_cell.angle_beta   90.00
_cell.angle_gamma   90.00
#
_symmetry.space_group_name_H-M   'P 1'
#
loop_
_entity.id
_entity.type
_entity.pdbx_description
1 polymer ?
#
loop_
_entity_poly.entity_id
_entity_poly.type
_entity_poly.pdbx_seq_one_letter_code
_entity_poly.pdbx_strand_id
1 'polypeptide(L)'
;MAKNTALTKIIFKEIVTSKARFLSILFLILLGVSFFAGLQASGPNMLNTANQYYEDQHFMDARIQSTLGLEEEDLNLLAAYEPVARIEAGYSQDVLAGSNRLVMRVFSYHPEQELNQYVTKSGRLPENSGEIALDNRELMRDRYEIGDTIHLFSDSSDSDLTEQFKHTEYTVVGFVNSPMYITEDQRGSTTVGRGTLDAFGVILEEDFDLPVYTDAYLTFSDLAGIDTYSDVYQEKAREHQAELERQLEEHAPERFRELREEIEEALTEAEQEIAEGQAELADAEAELDDAREQIEQGYQEIEQAEQELADAKIELEEGEQAYQDNLALFEAEIAQAEQEIEEAEQRLEREQAELSNQRAIIMDGFRELGSAEAEIDAQRQTLENQIERITTVQQQLESIFAVSPDQIPEETREEIIEQTNNIPLGDVTLGELLTGYFEGTISDTMIEQAMAEVMAELESGLEQLDSAEAELARQEQELLAGREALEAGQRELDQAQEQLAAEAVRLAEEKASGEAELDQAYQDLQAGIREYEEGLATLEDERATLEEAEAAYQEGLAEFEEEQQSALEEITEAEAEIEDARDELSELEEPTYYVTSREDNAAFVEYADNADRLSALATIFPGVFFAIAALVTLTTITRMIEEQRGEIGTLKALGYTNWQVSLKYYLYAILASALGTVLGLILGYQLFPRIIYNAYRILYNLPDLIVSSYLFYTLLSAAIALTCTIVTAWAVLRKDLKSSPSVLMRPKAPKIGKRILLERITPLWNRLNFIEKVTARNLFRYKQRMLMTVFGIAGCAALIVTGFGLKGAVEGLTSLQYGDVIKYDAMVVFDQDTYEGAEEEYEQFIQNQSEIDQRLAVYQESFEVREPGYNIQEVYLMVPETPASFTDFVSLMDRRSEETYELSNDGAIVTEKLADLFGLQAGDSIELTDTDNEVYQVNIAQVVENYTGHYLYLTEDTYQATFGEELPTFNADLLIYDQERTWEDQLSEQLTQQDKVLTTSFNSTIINTFDDSMESLNIVVVVLIISAAILAFIVLYNLTNINVSERIRELSTIKVLGFYDREVTMYIYRENIILTLMGIVVGAGIGRLLHVFVLDTASMDNMMFNPSLHWTSYVYAAILTVVFSTVVMGIMHRKLKGVDMIEALKSNE
;
A
#
# COMPACT_ATOMS: atom_id res chain seq x y z
N MET A 1 80.71 -43.26 -38.34
CA MET A 1 80.01 -43.77 -37.14
C MET A 1 80.77 -43.51 -35.83
N ALA A 2 82.02 -43.97 -35.64
CA ALA A 2 82.74 -43.82 -34.35
C ALA A 2 82.92 -42.38 -33.81
N LYS A 3 83.05 -41.38 -34.70
CA LYS A 3 83.18 -39.96 -34.31
C LYS A 3 81.93 -39.39 -33.61
N ASN A 4 80.73 -39.83 -34.00
CA ASN A 4 79.47 -39.34 -33.41
C ASN A 4 79.21 -39.98 -32.03
N THR A 5 79.56 -41.25 -31.85
CA THR A 5 79.40 -41.98 -30.58
C THR A 5 80.37 -41.49 -29.48
N ALA A 6 81.55 -41.01 -29.87
CA ALA A 6 82.49 -40.39 -28.93
C ALA A 6 82.01 -39.01 -28.48
N LEU A 7 81.47 -38.20 -29.40
CA LEU A 7 80.97 -36.86 -29.10
C LEU A 7 79.79 -36.89 -28.11
N THR A 8 78.83 -37.81 -28.30
CA THR A 8 77.69 -37.97 -27.38
C THR A 8 78.12 -38.44 -25.99
N LYS A 9 79.09 -39.36 -25.88
CA LYS A 9 79.66 -39.76 -24.58
C LYS A 9 80.37 -38.61 -23.86
N ILE A 10 81.08 -37.75 -24.60
CA ILE A 10 81.72 -36.56 -24.03
C ILE A 10 80.67 -35.58 -23.50
N ILE A 11 79.56 -35.38 -24.21
CA ILE A 11 78.45 -34.52 -23.77
C ILE A 11 77.84 -35.01 -22.44
N PHE A 12 77.48 -36.29 -22.35
CA PHE A 12 76.91 -36.82 -21.10
C PHE A 12 77.91 -36.83 -19.95
N LYS A 13 79.18 -37.14 -20.22
CA LYS A 13 80.24 -37.05 -19.21
C LYS A 13 80.38 -35.62 -18.70
N GLU A 14 80.26 -34.63 -19.59
CA GLU A 14 80.35 -33.21 -19.23
C GLU A 14 79.26 -32.78 -18.24
N ILE A 15 78.01 -33.19 -18.47
CA ILE A 15 76.89 -32.92 -17.56
C ILE A 15 77.19 -33.48 -16.17
N VAL A 16 77.79 -34.68 -16.10
CA VAL A 16 78.15 -35.34 -14.84
C VAL A 16 79.38 -34.72 -14.17
N THR A 17 80.34 -34.17 -14.92
CA THR A 17 81.53 -33.51 -14.35
C THR A 17 81.28 -32.06 -13.95
N SER A 18 80.33 -31.38 -14.58
CA SER A 18 80.03 -29.95 -14.37
C SER A 18 78.66 -29.69 -13.72
N LYS A 19 78.17 -30.62 -12.88
CA LYS A 19 76.82 -30.61 -12.26
C LYS A 19 76.37 -29.26 -11.70
N ALA A 20 77.25 -28.52 -11.02
CA ALA A 20 76.92 -27.23 -10.43
C ALA A 20 76.52 -26.17 -11.47
N ARG A 21 77.16 -26.17 -12.65
CA ARG A 21 76.82 -25.25 -13.75
C ARG A 21 75.54 -25.67 -14.45
N PHE A 22 75.40 -26.98 -14.67
CA PHE A 22 74.22 -27.54 -15.31
C PHE A 22 72.97 -27.25 -14.47
N LEU A 23 73.02 -27.58 -13.17
CA LEU A 23 71.93 -27.30 -12.23
C LEU A 23 71.67 -25.80 -12.09
N SER A 24 72.70 -24.95 -12.10
CA SER A 24 72.48 -23.50 -12.04
C SER A 24 71.71 -22.98 -13.25
N ILE A 25 72.07 -23.38 -14.48
CA ILE A 25 71.33 -22.99 -15.69
C ILE A 25 69.91 -23.56 -15.64
N LEU A 26 69.76 -24.83 -15.25
CA LEU A 26 68.47 -25.49 -15.11
C LEU A 26 67.56 -24.74 -14.12
N PHE A 27 68.03 -24.43 -12.90
CA PHE A 27 67.21 -23.75 -11.90
C PHE A 27 66.86 -22.31 -12.27
N LEU A 28 67.73 -21.60 -12.99
CA LEU A 28 67.43 -20.26 -13.50
C LEU A 28 66.33 -20.29 -14.55
N ILE A 29 66.40 -21.24 -15.50
CA ILE A 29 65.35 -21.42 -16.50
C ILE A 29 64.07 -21.93 -15.86
N LEU A 30 64.16 -22.89 -14.93
CA LEU A 30 63.02 -23.40 -14.18
C LEU A 30 62.28 -22.26 -13.50
N LEU A 31 62.98 -21.43 -12.75
CA LEU A 31 62.36 -20.35 -11.98
C LEU A 31 61.79 -19.25 -12.89
N GLY A 32 62.50 -18.88 -13.97
CA GLY A 32 61.98 -17.93 -14.95
C GLY A 32 60.73 -18.44 -15.68
N VAL A 33 60.72 -19.72 -16.08
CA VAL A 33 59.56 -20.34 -16.75
C VAL A 33 58.41 -20.57 -15.78
N SER A 34 58.67 -21.06 -14.56
CA SER A 34 57.61 -21.30 -13.57
C SER A 34 56.91 -20.02 -13.20
N PHE A 35 57.68 -18.95 -13.03
CA PHE A 35 57.16 -17.65 -12.66
C PHE A 35 56.40 -17.01 -13.84
N PHE A 36 56.94 -17.08 -15.07
CA PHE A 36 56.21 -16.61 -16.26
C PHE A 36 54.89 -17.35 -16.44
N ALA A 37 54.93 -18.68 -16.60
CA ALA A 37 53.76 -19.46 -16.96
C ALA A 37 52.75 -19.54 -15.81
N GLY A 38 53.22 -19.62 -14.56
CA GLY A 38 52.36 -19.68 -13.39
C GLY A 38 51.65 -18.37 -13.10
N LEU A 39 52.38 -17.25 -13.11
CA LEU A 39 51.79 -15.95 -12.83
C LEU A 39 50.84 -15.51 -13.97
N GLN A 40 51.24 -15.72 -15.24
CA GLN A 40 50.39 -15.42 -16.40
C GLN A 40 49.13 -16.29 -16.47
N ALA A 41 49.15 -17.48 -15.87
CA ALA A 41 47.97 -18.34 -15.82
C ALA A 41 47.04 -18.00 -14.64
N SER A 42 47.47 -17.15 -13.69
CA SER A 42 46.70 -16.94 -12.46
C SER A 42 45.41 -16.17 -12.73
N GLY A 43 45.47 -15.02 -13.41
CA GLY A 43 44.27 -14.26 -13.82
C GLY A 43 43.32 -15.06 -14.70
N PRO A 44 43.78 -15.64 -15.84
CA PRO A 44 42.92 -16.46 -16.68
C PRO A 44 42.32 -17.70 -16.00
N ASN A 45 43.00 -18.32 -15.03
CA ASN A 45 42.41 -19.42 -14.25
C ASN A 45 41.34 -18.91 -13.28
N MET A 46 41.50 -17.72 -12.72
CA MET A 46 40.48 -17.06 -11.88
C MET A 46 39.21 -16.80 -12.68
N LEU A 47 39.33 -16.15 -13.83
CA LEU A 47 38.21 -15.84 -14.71
C LEU A 47 37.52 -17.13 -15.20
N ASN A 48 38.29 -18.12 -15.65
CA ASN A 48 37.72 -19.40 -16.09
C ASN A 48 37.00 -20.16 -14.95
N THR A 49 37.51 -20.07 -13.71
CA THR A 49 36.82 -20.68 -12.55
C THR A 49 35.47 -20.01 -12.29
N ALA A 50 35.40 -18.69 -12.41
CA ALA A 50 34.14 -17.95 -12.29
C ALA A 50 33.21 -18.22 -13.49
N ASN A 51 33.72 -18.22 -14.72
CA ASN A 51 32.93 -18.56 -15.91
C ASN A 51 32.31 -19.95 -15.82
N GLN A 52 33.10 -20.97 -15.43
CA GLN A 52 32.57 -22.32 -15.23
C GLN A 52 31.53 -22.37 -14.10
N TYR A 53 31.72 -21.59 -13.03
CA TYR A 53 30.74 -21.48 -11.96
C TYR A 53 29.41 -20.91 -12.47
N TYR A 54 29.45 -19.84 -13.27
CA TYR A 54 28.26 -19.26 -13.89
C TYR A 54 27.58 -20.22 -14.88
N GLU A 55 28.35 -20.95 -15.69
CA GLU A 55 27.81 -22.01 -16.55
C GLU A 55 27.15 -23.14 -15.75
N ASP A 56 27.82 -23.62 -14.69
CA ASP A 56 27.34 -24.73 -13.87
C ASP A 56 26.08 -24.37 -13.07
N GLN A 57 25.92 -23.09 -12.68
CA GLN A 57 24.72 -22.59 -11.98
C GLN A 57 23.67 -21.97 -12.92
N HIS A 58 23.89 -22.01 -14.24
CA HIS A 58 23.06 -21.35 -15.25
C HIS A 58 22.72 -19.89 -14.86
N PHE A 59 23.75 -19.12 -14.49
CA PHE A 59 23.58 -17.74 -14.09
C PHE A 59 22.95 -16.93 -15.24
N MET A 60 22.01 -16.05 -14.94
CA MET A 60 21.35 -15.19 -15.94
C MET A 60 22.35 -14.27 -16.66
N ASP A 61 22.07 -13.89 -17.90
CA ASP A 61 22.82 -12.87 -18.64
C ASP A 61 22.25 -11.46 -18.39
N ALA A 62 20.94 -11.35 -18.17
CA ALA A 62 20.24 -10.11 -17.82
C ALA A 62 19.15 -10.34 -16.76
N ARG A 63 18.88 -9.31 -15.95
CA ARG A 63 17.79 -9.20 -14.97
C ARG A 63 16.99 -7.93 -15.27
N ILE A 64 15.67 -8.06 -15.35
CA ILE A 64 14.74 -6.95 -15.57
C ILE A 64 13.95 -6.76 -14.30
N GLN A 65 13.80 -5.50 -13.88
CA GLN A 65 12.90 -5.06 -12.82
C GLN A 65 12.06 -3.88 -13.33
N SER A 66 10.90 -3.65 -12.74
CA SER A 66 9.99 -2.56 -13.10
C SER A 66 9.44 -1.92 -11.82
N THR A 67 9.26 -0.60 -11.83
CA THR A 67 8.65 0.13 -10.70
C THR A 67 7.21 -0.29 -10.42
N LEU A 68 6.48 -0.76 -11.45
CA LEU A 68 5.09 -1.26 -11.33
C LEU A 68 5.00 -2.80 -11.45
N GLY A 69 6.13 -3.50 -11.34
CA GLY A 69 6.23 -4.94 -11.57
C GLY A 69 6.11 -5.35 -13.05
N LEU A 70 6.13 -6.66 -13.28
CA LEU A 70 6.19 -7.32 -14.58
C LEU A 70 5.00 -8.28 -14.72
N GLU A 71 4.23 -8.08 -15.77
CA GLU A 71 3.11 -8.94 -16.12
C GLU A 71 3.47 -10.03 -17.13
N GLU A 72 2.55 -10.96 -17.35
CA GLU A 72 2.71 -12.00 -18.35
C GLU A 72 2.90 -11.43 -19.76
N GLU A 73 2.35 -10.26 -20.07
CA GLU A 73 2.55 -9.56 -21.34
C GLU A 73 3.99 -9.05 -21.51
N ASP A 74 4.60 -8.49 -20.46
CA ASP A 74 6.02 -8.10 -20.46
C ASP A 74 6.92 -9.32 -20.69
N LEU A 75 6.63 -10.42 -19.99
CA LEU A 75 7.38 -11.67 -20.15
C LEU A 75 7.25 -12.23 -21.58
N ASN A 76 6.07 -12.10 -22.20
CA ASN A 76 5.84 -12.50 -23.58
C ASN A 76 6.56 -11.59 -24.59
N LEU A 77 6.61 -10.28 -24.35
CA LEU A 77 7.38 -9.32 -25.13
C LEU A 77 8.86 -9.67 -25.11
N LEU A 78 9.41 -9.88 -23.91
CA LEU A 78 10.80 -10.29 -23.70
C LEU A 78 11.09 -11.65 -24.37
N ALA A 79 10.19 -12.63 -24.22
CA ALA A 79 10.35 -13.94 -24.86
C ALA A 79 10.26 -13.90 -26.39
N ALA A 80 9.63 -12.87 -26.97
CA ALA A 80 9.52 -12.70 -28.42
C ALA A 80 10.83 -12.17 -29.05
N TYR A 81 11.76 -11.63 -28.26
CA TYR A 81 13.08 -11.21 -28.72
C TYR A 81 13.93 -12.44 -29.07
N GLU A 82 14.13 -12.69 -30.38
CA GLU A 82 14.71 -13.95 -30.92
C GLU A 82 16.01 -14.44 -30.25
N PRO A 83 16.95 -13.57 -29.83
CA PRO A 83 18.14 -14.01 -29.12
C PRO A 83 17.87 -14.63 -27.75
N VAL A 84 16.76 -14.32 -27.07
CA VAL A 84 16.39 -14.89 -25.76
C VAL A 84 16.23 -16.40 -25.85
N ALA A 85 17.05 -17.12 -25.10
CA ALA A 85 17.00 -18.57 -25.01
C ALA A 85 16.02 -19.07 -23.94
N ARG A 86 16.02 -18.41 -22.78
CA ARG A 86 15.19 -18.72 -21.61
C ARG A 86 14.90 -17.46 -20.83
N ILE A 87 13.71 -17.43 -20.23
CA ILE A 87 13.22 -16.42 -19.30
C ILE A 87 12.58 -17.15 -18.11
N GLU A 88 12.88 -16.70 -16.90
CA GLU A 88 12.23 -17.14 -15.66
C GLU A 88 11.85 -15.90 -14.85
N ALA A 89 10.58 -15.79 -14.49
CA ALA A 89 10.09 -14.72 -13.63
C ALA A 89 10.20 -15.13 -12.15
N GLY A 90 10.26 -14.15 -11.26
CA GLY A 90 10.30 -14.36 -9.83
C GLY A 90 9.91 -13.12 -9.05
N TYR A 91 9.89 -13.27 -7.74
CA TYR A 91 9.64 -12.20 -6.79
C TYR A 91 10.90 -11.95 -5.98
N SER A 92 11.17 -10.69 -5.70
CA SER A 92 12.14 -10.27 -4.71
C SER A 92 11.63 -9.04 -3.98
N GLN A 93 11.77 -9.04 -2.67
CA GLN A 93 11.33 -7.94 -1.81
C GLN A 93 12.36 -7.73 -0.71
N ASP A 94 12.67 -6.47 -0.45
CA ASP A 94 13.57 -6.08 0.64
C ASP A 94 12.75 -5.87 1.92
N VAL A 95 13.15 -6.53 3.00
CA VAL A 95 12.44 -6.52 4.28
C VAL A 95 13.39 -6.42 5.45
N LEU A 96 12.89 -6.01 6.60
CA LEU A 96 13.63 -6.10 7.86
C LEU A 96 13.40 -7.47 8.48
N ALA A 97 14.45 -8.14 8.95
CA ALA A 97 14.36 -9.52 9.43
C ALA A 97 15.10 -9.74 10.75
N GLY A 98 14.49 -10.54 11.63
CA GLY A 98 15.07 -10.96 12.91
C GLY A 98 15.05 -9.90 14.01
N SER A 99 15.54 -10.28 15.20
CA SER A 99 15.47 -9.44 16.41
C SER A 99 16.23 -8.11 16.34
N ASN A 100 17.12 -7.96 15.36
CA ASN A 100 17.95 -6.77 15.19
C ASN A 100 17.60 -5.99 13.91
N ARG A 101 16.45 -6.29 13.27
CA ARG A 101 15.97 -5.62 12.05
C ARG A 101 17.06 -5.57 10.96
N LEU A 102 17.65 -6.72 10.66
CA LEU A 102 18.62 -6.84 9.56
C LEU A 102 17.92 -6.60 8.23
N VAL A 103 18.53 -5.86 7.31
CA VAL A 103 17.94 -5.65 6.00
C VAL A 103 18.22 -6.85 5.12
N MET A 104 17.18 -7.56 4.69
CA MET A 104 17.30 -8.81 3.95
C MET A 104 16.47 -8.77 2.67
N ARG A 105 17.10 -9.09 1.53
CA ARG A 105 16.38 -9.34 0.27
C ARG A 105 15.84 -10.76 0.26
N VAL A 106 14.54 -10.93 0.19
CA VAL A 106 13.90 -12.24 0.08
C VAL A 106 13.64 -12.52 -1.39
N PHE A 107 14.14 -13.65 -1.89
CA PHE A 107 13.89 -14.11 -3.26
C PHE A 107 12.90 -15.28 -3.27
N SER A 108 12.05 -15.32 -4.29
CA SER A 108 11.25 -16.49 -4.60
C SER A 108 12.13 -17.62 -5.14
N TYR A 109 11.67 -18.84 -4.90
CA TYR A 109 12.27 -20.06 -5.41
C TYR A 109 11.17 -21.05 -5.76
N HIS A 110 11.31 -21.69 -6.92
CA HIS A 110 10.50 -22.82 -7.31
C HIS A 110 11.39 -24.06 -7.54
N PRO A 111 10.99 -25.28 -7.13
CA PRO A 111 11.79 -26.49 -7.30
C PRO A 111 12.22 -26.83 -8.73
N GLU A 112 11.51 -26.31 -9.73
CA GLU A 112 11.80 -26.50 -11.16
C GLU A 112 12.68 -25.39 -11.77
N GLN A 113 13.12 -24.41 -10.98
CA GLN A 113 13.96 -23.29 -11.43
C GLN A 113 15.25 -23.79 -12.10
N GLU A 114 15.50 -23.36 -13.35
CA GLU A 114 16.68 -23.72 -14.13
C GLU A 114 17.78 -22.65 -14.05
N LEU A 115 17.42 -21.36 -13.95
CA LEU A 115 18.37 -20.24 -13.89
C LEU A 115 18.81 -19.94 -12.46
N ASN A 116 19.97 -19.30 -12.31
CA ASN A 116 20.47 -18.77 -11.03
C ASN A 116 20.52 -19.81 -9.90
N GLN A 117 20.92 -21.04 -10.20
CA GLN A 117 20.83 -22.16 -9.24
C GLN A 117 21.65 -21.91 -7.97
N TYR A 118 21.00 -22.10 -6.81
CA TYR A 118 21.62 -21.92 -5.50
C TYR A 118 22.54 -23.08 -5.13
N VAL A 119 23.69 -22.75 -4.54
CA VAL A 119 24.62 -23.76 -4.00
C VAL A 119 24.37 -23.96 -2.50
N THR A 120 23.73 -25.07 -2.14
CA THR A 120 23.51 -25.44 -0.74
C THR A 120 24.82 -25.78 -0.03
N LYS A 121 25.10 -25.10 1.08
CA LYS A 121 26.30 -25.32 1.90
C LYS A 121 25.99 -26.16 3.12
N SER A 122 24.82 -25.94 3.73
CA SER A 122 24.29 -26.78 4.81
C SER A 122 22.76 -26.78 4.79
N GLY A 123 22.13 -27.84 5.28
CA GLY A 123 20.67 -28.00 5.23
C GLY A 123 20.16 -28.32 3.82
N ARG A 124 19.06 -27.68 3.42
CA ARG A 124 18.41 -27.79 2.11
C ARG A 124 17.74 -26.48 1.71
N LEU A 125 17.28 -26.38 0.46
CA LEU A 125 16.37 -25.34 0.01
C LEU A 125 14.94 -25.58 0.59
N PRO A 126 14.07 -24.55 0.59
CA PRO A 126 12.66 -24.69 0.98
C PRO A 126 11.95 -25.74 0.13
N GLU A 127 11.16 -26.59 0.78
CA GLU A 127 10.33 -27.62 0.12
C GLU A 127 8.84 -27.47 0.46
N ASN A 128 8.51 -26.75 1.54
CA ASN A 128 7.13 -26.47 1.96
C ASN A 128 6.98 -24.98 2.31
N SER A 129 5.78 -24.44 2.12
CA SER A 129 5.38 -23.09 2.56
C SER A 129 5.73 -22.84 4.04
N GLY A 130 6.25 -21.65 4.33
CA GLY A 130 6.73 -21.25 5.67
C GLY A 130 8.16 -21.71 6.01
N GLU A 131 8.92 -22.20 5.02
CA GLU A 131 10.34 -22.52 5.15
C GLU A 131 11.23 -21.50 4.43
N ILE A 132 12.39 -21.19 5.00
CA ILE A 132 13.36 -20.25 4.41
C ILE A 132 14.77 -20.86 4.41
N ALA A 133 15.49 -20.69 3.30
CA ALA A 133 16.93 -20.87 3.26
C ALA A 133 17.61 -19.49 3.34
N LEU A 134 18.56 -19.36 4.25
CA LEU A 134 19.25 -18.09 4.50
C LEU A 134 20.58 -18.02 3.77
N ASP A 135 21.06 -16.80 3.57
CA ASP A 135 22.41 -16.53 3.07
C ASP A 135 23.48 -17.22 3.94
N ASN A 136 24.40 -17.94 3.29
CA ASN A 136 25.53 -18.59 3.94
C ASN A 136 26.65 -17.59 4.28
N ARG A 137 26.32 -16.47 4.92
CA ARG A 137 27.31 -15.55 5.53
C ARG A 137 27.60 -15.92 6.97
N GLU A 138 28.77 -15.53 7.46
CA GLU A 138 29.13 -15.64 8.88
C GLU A 138 28.10 -14.92 9.76
N LEU A 139 27.64 -13.73 9.34
CA LEU A 139 26.60 -12.95 10.01
C LEU A 139 25.33 -13.76 10.31
N MET A 140 24.87 -14.58 9.36
CA MET A 140 23.64 -15.38 9.50
C MET A 140 23.89 -16.69 10.23
N ARG A 141 25.01 -17.37 9.94
CA ARG A 141 25.39 -18.64 10.59
C ARG A 141 25.69 -18.51 12.09
N ASP A 142 26.15 -17.35 12.53
CA ASP A 142 26.43 -17.08 13.94
C ASP A 142 25.15 -16.76 14.74
N ARG A 143 24.07 -16.39 14.05
CA ARG A 143 22.81 -15.93 14.65
C ARG A 143 21.69 -16.96 14.61
N TYR A 144 21.67 -17.81 13.58
CA TYR A 144 20.61 -18.79 13.36
C TYR A 144 21.18 -20.20 13.18
N GLU A 145 20.51 -21.18 13.77
CA GLU A 145 20.72 -22.60 13.49
C GLU A 145 19.56 -23.15 12.64
N ILE A 146 19.80 -24.26 11.94
CA ILE A 146 18.73 -24.93 11.18
C ILE A 146 17.65 -25.42 12.15
N GLY A 147 16.42 -25.00 11.91
CA GLY A 147 15.25 -25.24 12.75
C GLY A 147 14.81 -24.02 13.59
N ASP A 148 15.59 -22.95 13.60
CA ASP A 148 15.19 -21.68 14.20
C ASP A 148 14.11 -20.97 13.35
N THR A 149 13.40 -20.02 13.96
CA THR A 149 12.39 -19.19 13.29
C THR A 149 12.92 -17.78 13.11
N ILE A 150 12.73 -17.23 11.91
CA ILE A 150 13.01 -15.83 11.60
C ILE A 150 11.69 -15.10 11.30
N HIS A 151 11.56 -13.89 11.84
CA HIS A 151 10.39 -13.02 11.64
C HIS A 151 10.76 -11.90 10.67
N LEU A 152 9.88 -11.61 9.73
CA LEU A 152 9.95 -10.48 8.81
C LEU A 152 9.16 -9.30 9.39
N PHE A 153 9.62 -8.08 9.13
CA PHE A 153 9.05 -6.83 9.59
C PHE A 153 8.97 -5.83 8.42
N SER A 154 7.91 -5.04 8.42
CA SER A 154 7.77 -3.91 7.51
C SER A 154 8.85 -2.86 7.80
N ASP A 155 9.19 -2.11 6.77
CA ASP A 155 10.11 -0.99 6.81
C ASP A 155 9.49 0.27 7.45
N SER A 156 8.20 0.51 7.22
CA SER A 156 7.42 1.60 7.81
C SER A 156 6.27 1.09 8.69
N SER A 157 5.66 1.99 9.48
CA SER A 157 4.44 1.68 10.25
C SER A 157 3.19 1.54 9.38
N ASP A 158 3.27 2.05 8.15
CA ASP A 158 2.12 2.23 7.27
C ASP A 158 2.04 1.11 6.21
N SER A 159 3.11 0.30 6.04
CA SER A 159 3.12 -0.86 5.16
C SER A 159 2.75 -2.16 5.89
N ASP A 160 1.67 -2.82 5.46
CA ASP A 160 1.31 -4.17 5.94
C ASP A 160 2.02 -5.25 5.09
N LEU A 161 2.95 -5.98 5.70
CA LEU A 161 3.62 -7.11 5.05
C LEU A 161 2.66 -8.22 4.60
N THR A 162 1.43 -8.27 5.13
CA THR A 162 0.46 -9.30 4.75
C THR A 162 -0.03 -9.17 3.30
N GLU A 163 0.12 -8.00 2.68
CA GLU A 163 -0.13 -7.78 1.25
C GLU A 163 1.02 -8.27 0.36
N GLN A 164 2.21 -8.47 0.92
CA GLN A 164 3.41 -8.89 0.19
C GLN A 164 3.73 -10.38 0.41
N PHE A 165 3.42 -10.91 1.59
CA PHE A 165 3.73 -12.28 2.01
C PHE A 165 2.58 -12.94 2.75
N LYS A 166 2.32 -14.22 2.43
CA LYS A 166 1.32 -15.05 3.13
C LYS A 166 1.74 -15.44 4.55
N HIS A 167 3.04 -15.39 4.82
CA HIS A 167 3.65 -15.67 6.11
C HIS A 167 4.68 -14.60 6.45
N THR A 168 4.70 -14.18 7.71
CA THR A 168 5.72 -13.27 8.26
C THR A 168 6.72 -13.99 9.16
N GLU A 169 6.49 -15.29 9.45
CA GLU A 169 7.39 -16.14 10.23
C GLU A 169 7.81 -17.37 9.42
N TYR A 170 9.12 -17.59 9.30
CA TYR A 170 9.68 -18.70 8.52
C TYR A 170 10.63 -19.56 9.34
N THR A 171 10.62 -20.87 9.10
CA THR A 171 11.56 -21.81 9.71
C THR A 171 12.80 -21.97 8.84
N VAL A 172 13.99 -21.77 9.43
CA VAL A 172 15.28 -21.87 8.74
C VAL A 172 15.60 -23.33 8.41
N VAL A 173 15.67 -23.68 7.12
CA VAL A 173 15.93 -25.06 6.65
C VAL A 173 17.31 -25.28 6.05
N GLY A 174 18.05 -24.21 5.77
CA GLY A 174 19.40 -24.32 5.22
C GLY A 174 20.10 -22.98 5.01
N PHE A 175 21.36 -23.08 4.62
CA PHE A 175 22.22 -21.96 4.26
C PHE A 175 22.77 -22.16 2.84
N VAL A 176 22.60 -21.16 1.99
CA VAL A 176 22.89 -21.24 0.55
C VAL A 176 23.75 -20.07 0.06
N ASN A 177 24.51 -20.30 -1.01
CA ASN A 177 25.13 -19.23 -1.81
C ASN A 177 24.31 -19.05 -3.10
N SER A 178 24.20 -17.81 -3.58
CA SER A 178 23.61 -17.49 -4.89
C SER A 178 24.71 -17.09 -5.88
N PRO A 179 24.62 -17.46 -7.18
CA PRO A 179 25.51 -16.93 -8.20
C PRO A 179 25.36 -15.41 -8.42
N MET A 180 24.24 -14.81 -7.99
CA MET A 180 24.02 -13.35 -7.98
C MET A 180 24.97 -12.61 -7.01
N TYR A 181 25.51 -13.31 -6.00
CA TYR A 181 26.41 -12.74 -5.00
C TYR A 181 27.74 -13.48 -4.96
N ILE A 182 28.73 -12.98 -5.69
CA ILE A 182 30.06 -13.59 -5.78
C ILE A 182 30.95 -13.25 -4.57
N THR A 183 30.72 -12.16 -3.85
CA THR A 183 31.51 -11.76 -2.67
C THR A 183 30.97 -12.38 -1.37
N GLU A 184 31.80 -12.50 -0.35
CA GLU A 184 31.34 -12.92 0.99
C GLU A 184 30.59 -11.78 1.71
N ASP A 185 30.97 -10.52 1.46
CA ASP A 185 30.57 -9.41 2.35
C ASP A 185 29.57 -8.38 1.79
N GLN A 186 29.35 -8.34 0.48
CA GLN A 186 28.45 -7.37 -0.15
C GLN A 186 27.21 -8.05 -0.75
N ARG A 187 26.03 -7.45 -0.56
CA ARG A 187 24.74 -7.91 -1.12
C ARG A 187 23.98 -6.87 -1.93
N GLY A 188 24.58 -5.69 -2.13
CA GLY A 188 23.98 -4.57 -2.85
C GLY A 188 23.39 -3.53 -1.90
N SER A 189 22.88 -2.45 -2.51
CA SER A 189 22.12 -1.39 -1.86
C SER A 189 20.62 -1.73 -1.85
N THR A 190 19.87 -0.98 -1.05
CA THR A 190 18.42 -1.04 -0.92
C THR A 190 17.92 0.31 -0.42
N THR A 191 16.66 0.64 -0.65
CA THR A 191 15.99 1.81 -0.04
C THR A 191 15.47 1.51 1.37
N VAL A 192 15.45 0.24 1.77
CA VAL A 192 14.93 -0.20 3.08
C VAL A 192 16.00 -0.08 4.18
N GLY A 193 15.66 0.60 5.27
CA GLY A 193 16.54 0.69 6.45
C GLY A 193 17.83 1.45 6.17
N ARG A 194 18.99 0.82 6.40
CA ARG A 194 20.31 1.49 6.38
C ARG A 194 20.95 1.67 5.00
N GLY A 195 20.16 1.54 3.93
CA GLY A 195 20.65 1.72 2.55
C GLY A 195 21.46 0.55 1.97
N THR A 196 21.73 -0.50 2.75
CA THR A 196 22.55 -1.65 2.35
C THR A 196 21.94 -2.97 2.80
N LEU A 197 22.07 -4.00 1.95
CA LEU A 197 21.58 -5.35 2.23
C LEU A 197 22.56 -6.11 3.14
N ASP A 198 22.06 -6.66 4.23
CA ASP A 198 22.82 -7.47 5.19
C ASP A 198 22.91 -8.94 4.77
N ALA A 199 21.84 -9.45 4.20
CA ALA A 199 21.71 -10.85 3.80
C ALA A 199 20.66 -11.00 2.69
N PHE A 200 20.52 -12.21 2.19
CA PHE A 200 19.35 -12.61 1.42
C PHE A 200 18.69 -13.85 2.03
N GLY A 201 17.40 -13.98 1.78
CA GLY A 201 16.58 -15.14 2.11
C GLY A 201 15.99 -15.74 0.85
N VAL A 202 15.68 -17.03 0.88
CA VAL A 202 15.03 -17.73 -0.23
C VAL A 202 13.85 -18.48 0.33
N ILE A 203 12.64 -18.16 -0.15
CA ILE A 203 11.37 -18.80 0.23
C ILE A 203 10.68 -19.37 -1.01
N LEU A 204 9.64 -20.17 -0.83
CA LEU A 204 8.88 -20.64 -1.98
C LEU A 204 8.12 -19.50 -2.64
N GLU A 205 8.01 -19.54 -3.97
CA GLU A 205 7.22 -18.58 -4.74
C GLU A 205 5.76 -18.47 -4.25
N GLU A 206 5.17 -19.59 -3.80
CA GLU A 206 3.80 -19.60 -3.27
C GLU A 206 3.62 -18.81 -1.98
N ASP A 207 4.70 -18.45 -1.27
CA ASP A 207 4.66 -17.67 -0.03
C ASP A 207 4.61 -16.15 -0.26
N PHE A 208 4.88 -15.69 -1.49
CA PHE A 208 4.60 -14.32 -1.91
C PHE A 208 3.11 -14.13 -2.21
N ASP A 209 2.59 -12.93 -1.97
CA ASP A 209 1.20 -12.54 -2.26
C ASP A 209 1.10 -11.31 -3.19
N LEU A 210 2.08 -11.16 -4.09
CA LEU A 210 2.14 -10.05 -5.05
C LEU A 210 1.42 -10.41 -6.36
N PRO A 211 0.63 -9.49 -6.95
CA PRO A 211 -0.14 -9.74 -8.17
C PRO A 211 0.73 -9.82 -9.44
N VAL A 212 1.90 -9.17 -9.42
CA VAL A 212 2.83 -9.03 -10.56
C VAL A 212 4.24 -9.46 -10.15
N TYR A 213 5.01 -10.02 -11.08
CA TYR A 213 6.39 -10.42 -10.79
C TYR A 213 7.28 -9.18 -10.61
N THR A 214 8.25 -9.21 -9.69
CA THR A 214 9.19 -8.09 -9.52
C THR A 214 10.46 -8.25 -10.36
N ASP A 215 10.73 -9.49 -10.82
CA ASP A 215 11.97 -9.87 -11.46
C ASP A 215 11.73 -10.78 -12.67
N ALA A 216 12.49 -10.54 -13.74
CA ALA A 216 12.66 -11.49 -14.83
C ALA A 216 14.14 -11.73 -15.12
N TYR A 217 14.54 -13.00 -15.15
CA TYR A 217 15.90 -13.44 -15.41
C TYR A 217 16.00 -14.07 -16.80
N LEU A 218 16.95 -13.63 -17.63
CA LEU A 218 17.08 -14.12 -19.00
C LEU A 218 18.47 -14.64 -19.32
N THR A 219 18.54 -15.51 -20.32
CA THR A 219 19.79 -15.91 -21.00
C THR A 219 19.66 -15.78 -22.51
N PHE A 220 20.75 -15.49 -23.20
CA PHE A 220 20.78 -15.30 -24.65
C PHE A 220 21.48 -16.47 -25.36
N SER A 221 20.88 -16.94 -26.44
CA SER A 221 21.31 -18.13 -27.17
C SER A 221 22.66 -17.96 -27.87
N ASP A 222 23.02 -16.73 -28.24
CA ASP A 222 24.25 -16.37 -28.94
C ASP A 222 25.36 -15.86 -28.01
N LEU A 223 25.09 -15.79 -26.70
CA LEU A 223 26.08 -15.66 -25.62
C LEU A 223 26.51 -17.02 -25.05
N ALA A 224 25.69 -18.07 -25.25
CA ALA A 224 25.97 -19.40 -24.74
C ALA A 224 27.34 -19.95 -25.19
N GLY A 225 28.21 -20.26 -24.23
CA GLY A 225 29.55 -20.81 -24.46
C GLY A 225 30.60 -19.79 -24.91
N ILE A 226 30.29 -18.50 -24.88
CA ILE A 226 31.28 -17.42 -24.92
C ILE A 226 31.79 -17.18 -23.50
N ASP A 227 33.08 -16.87 -23.36
CA ASP A 227 33.66 -16.52 -22.05
C ASP A 227 33.02 -15.23 -21.55
N THR A 228 32.35 -15.30 -20.40
CA THR A 228 31.59 -14.20 -19.78
C THR A 228 32.45 -12.95 -19.58
N TYR A 229 33.75 -13.12 -19.33
CA TYR A 229 34.68 -12.00 -19.10
C TYR A 229 35.39 -11.53 -20.38
N SER A 230 34.96 -11.98 -21.55
CA SER A 230 35.55 -11.52 -22.81
C SER A 230 34.86 -10.29 -23.36
N ASP A 231 35.62 -9.39 -24.00
CA ASP A 231 35.10 -8.20 -24.67
C ASP A 231 33.93 -8.52 -25.61
N VAL A 232 33.95 -9.69 -26.26
CA VAL A 232 32.91 -10.14 -27.19
C VAL A 232 31.60 -10.45 -26.47
N TYR A 233 31.66 -11.04 -25.28
CA TYR A 233 30.46 -11.27 -24.46
C TYR A 233 29.90 -9.94 -23.99
N GLN A 234 30.75 -9.07 -23.45
CA GLN A 234 30.35 -7.77 -22.88
C GLN A 234 29.73 -6.85 -23.93
N GLU A 235 30.34 -6.72 -25.11
CA GLU A 235 29.80 -5.90 -26.21
C GLU A 235 28.40 -6.39 -26.62
N LYS A 236 28.22 -7.70 -26.78
CA LYS A 236 26.91 -8.28 -27.12
C LYS A 236 25.89 -8.16 -25.98
N ALA A 237 26.30 -8.37 -24.73
CA ALA A 237 25.42 -8.23 -23.58
C ALA A 237 24.86 -6.80 -23.49
N ARG A 238 25.72 -5.79 -23.70
CA ARG A 238 25.30 -4.38 -23.80
C ARG A 238 24.39 -4.10 -25.00
N GLU A 239 24.66 -4.70 -26.16
CA GLU A 239 23.74 -4.62 -27.31
C GLU A 239 22.35 -5.19 -27.00
N HIS A 240 22.28 -6.33 -26.29
CA HIS A 240 21.01 -6.92 -25.88
C HIS A 240 20.30 -6.09 -24.81
N GLN A 241 21.04 -5.60 -23.81
CA GLN A 241 20.52 -4.71 -22.78
C GLN A 241 19.84 -3.49 -23.40
N ALA A 242 20.56 -2.75 -24.25
CA ALA A 242 20.02 -1.56 -24.92
C ALA A 242 18.79 -1.84 -25.81
N GLU A 243 18.74 -3.02 -26.45
CA GLU A 243 17.59 -3.40 -27.26
C GLU A 243 16.38 -3.81 -26.42
N LEU A 244 16.58 -4.46 -25.27
CA LEU A 244 15.50 -4.76 -24.32
C LEU A 244 14.97 -3.49 -23.66
N GLU A 245 15.85 -2.58 -23.22
CA GLU A 245 15.48 -1.25 -22.69
C GLU A 245 14.59 -0.53 -23.70
N ARG A 246 15.03 -0.42 -24.96
CA ARG A 246 14.25 0.21 -26.03
C ARG A 246 12.86 -0.42 -26.23
N GLN A 247 12.75 -1.75 -26.16
CA GLN A 247 11.45 -2.44 -26.34
C GLN A 247 10.51 -2.21 -25.15
N LEU A 248 11.05 -2.23 -23.93
CA LEU A 248 10.29 -1.99 -22.71
C LEU A 248 9.86 -0.53 -22.58
N GLU A 249 10.74 0.43 -22.91
CA GLU A 249 10.41 1.86 -22.99
C GLU A 249 9.32 2.14 -24.04
N GLU A 250 9.33 1.44 -25.18
CA GLU A 250 8.26 1.56 -26.19
C GLU A 250 6.92 0.99 -25.70
N HIS A 251 6.93 0.04 -24.74
CA HIS A 251 5.75 -0.58 -24.16
C HIS A 251 5.23 0.13 -22.89
N ALA A 252 6.09 0.84 -22.16
CA ALA A 252 5.75 1.54 -20.91
C ALA A 252 4.48 2.44 -21.01
N PRO A 253 4.26 3.23 -22.09
CA PRO A 253 3.07 4.07 -22.21
C PRO A 253 1.79 3.29 -22.55
N GLU A 254 1.90 2.04 -23.01
CA GLU A 254 0.76 1.14 -23.17
C GLU A 254 0.37 0.55 -21.83
N ARG A 255 1.35 0.01 -21.09
CA ARG A 255 1.17 -0.50 -19.74
C ARG A 255 0.59 0.54 -18.77
N PHE A 256 1.13 1.76 -18.78
CA PHE A 256 0.63 2.86 -17.96
C PHE A 256 -0.84 3.18 -18.23
N ARG A 257 -1.24 3.16 -19.52
CA ARG A 257 -2.61 3.46 -19.93
C ARG A 257 -3.58 2.36 -19.49
N GLU A 258 -3.18 1.09 -19.62
CA GLU A 258 -4.01 -0.05 -19.24
C GLU A 258 -4.25 -0.07 -17.73
N LEU A 259 -3.20 0.10 -16.92
CA LEU A 259 -3.33 0.18 -15.47
C LEU A 259 -4.20 1.37 -15.04
N ARG A 260 -4.02 2.53 -15.66
CA ARG A 260 -4.85 3.70 -15.42
C ARG A 260 -6.32 3.45 -15.78
N GLU A 261 -6.59 2.82 -16.92
CA GLU A 261 -7.96 2.46 -17.33
C GLU A 261 -8.60 1.45 -16.36
N GLU A 262 -7.84 0.48 -15.84
CA GLU A 262 -8.29 -0.48 -14.83
C GLU A 262 -8.65 0.19 -13.51
N ILE A 263 -7.78 1.08 -13.00
CA ILE A 263 -8.05 1.85 -11.77
C ILE A 263 -9.24 2.81 -11.99
N GLU A 264 -9.34 3.48 -13.14
CA GLU A 264 -10.48 4.35 -13.45
C GLU A 264 -11.81 3.56 -13.55
N GLU A 265 -11.80 2.32 -14.07
CA GLU A 265 -12.96 1.43 -14.10
C GLU A 265 -13.37 0.98 -12.69
N ALA A 266 -12.40 0.57 -11.86
CA ALA A 266 -12.64 0.20 -10.47
C ALA A 266 -13.19 1.38 -9.64
N LEU A 267 -12.64 2.59 -9.80
CA LEU A 267 -13.16 3.80 -9.17
C LEU A 267 -14.59 4.11 -9.61
N THR A 268 -14.91 3.92 -10.89
CA THR A 268 -16.26 4.13 -11.42
C THR A 268 -17.26 3.13 -10.81
N GLU A 269 -16.85 1.87 -10.65
CA GLU A 269 -17.66 0.83 -10.01
C GLU A 269 -17.91 1.14 -8.53
N ALA A 270 -16.87 1.52 -7.78
CA ALA A 270 -16.98 1.94 -6.38
C ALA A 270 -17.87 3.19 -6.21
N GLU A 271 -17.72 4.20 -7.07
CA GLU A 271 -18.61 5.38 -7.09
C GLU A 271 -20.08 5.00 -7.36
N GLN A 272 -20.31 4.00 -8.23
CA GLN A 272 -21.64 3.51 -8.51
C GLN A 272 -22.24 2.77 -7.30
N GLU A 273 -21.47 1.94 -6.60
CA GLU A 273 -21.93 1.26 -5.38
C GLU A 273 -22.32 2.25 -4.29
N ILE A 274 -21.54 3.31 -4.07
CA ILE A 274 -21.90 4.39 -3.13
C ILE A 274 -23.19 5.08 -3.56
N ALA A 275 -23.34 5.40 -4.85
CA ALA A 275 -24.55 6.04 -5.35
C ALA A 275 -25.80 5.17 -5.20
N GLU A 276 -25.66 3.85 -5.38
CA GLU A 276 -26.73 2.87 -5.15
C GLU A 276 -27.08 2.79 -3.65
N GLY A 277 -26.09 2.70 -2.75
CA GLY A 277 -26.31 2.71 -1.30
C GLY A 277 -26.97 4.00 -0.80
N GLN A 278 -26.56 5.16 -1.32
CA GLN A 278 -27.21 6.44 -1.02
C GLN A 278 -28.67 6.51 -1.52
N ALA A 279 -28.96 5.90 -2.68
CA ALA A 279 -30.31 5.84 -3.22
C ALA A 279 -31.21 4.91 -2.39
N GLU A 280 -30.70 3.77 -1.93
CA GLU A 280 -31.43 2.86 -1.05
C GLU A 280 -31.79 3.52 0.30
N LEU A 281 -30.85 4.27 0.90
CA LEU A 281 -31.13 5.06 2.11
C LEU A 281 -32.21 6.13 1.87
N ALA A 282 -32.17 6.82 0.73
CA ALA A 282 -33.16 7.84 0.39
C ALA A 282 -34.55 7.25 0.12
N ASP A 283 -34.63 6.08 -0.51
CA ASP A 283 -35.88 5.37 -0.74
C ASP A 283 -36.48 4.87 0.59
N ALA A 284 -35.66 4.34 1.51
CA ALA A 284 -36.10 3.93 2.84
C ALA A 284 -36.57 5.13 3.71
N GLU A 285 -35.90 6.28 3.62
CA GLU A 285 -36.34 7.52 4.27
C GLU A 285 -37.70 7.98 3.71
N ALA A 286 -37.89 7.91 2.39
CA ALA A 286 -39.15 8.25 1.74
C ALA A 286 -40.31 7.33 2.15
N GLU A 287 -40.08 6.02 2.29
CA GLU A 287 -41.10 5.08 2.78
C GLU A 287 -41.53 5.39 4.23
N LEU A 288 -40.58 5.79 5.10
CA LEU A 288 -40.89 6.21 6.47
C LEU A 288 -41.68 7.53 6.50
N ASP A 289 -41.33 8.49 5.65
CA ASP A 289 -42.07 9.75 5.53
C ASP A 289 -43.52 9.52 5.04
N ASP A 290 -43.71 8.65 4.04
CA ASP A 290 -45.04 8.25 3.56
C ASP A 290 -45.86 7.55 4.66
N ALA A 291 -45.25 6.63 5.42
CA ALA A 291 -45.89 5.95 6.55
C ALA A 291 -46.30 6.94 7.65
N ARG A 292 -45.45 7.92 7.94
CA ARG A 292 -45.73 9.00 8.89
C ARG A 292 -46.89 9.88 8.43
N GLU A 293 -46.93 10.25 7.14
CA GLU A 293 -48.03 11.05 6.59
C GLU A 293 -49.37 10.29 6.68
N GLN A 294 -49.37 8.97 6.42
CA GLN A 294 -50.55 8.12 6.58
C GLN A 294 -51.04 8.06 8.04
N ILE A 295 -50.13 7.97 9.01
CA ILE A 295 -50.48 8.04 10.44
C ILE A 295 -51.09 9.40 10.78
N GLU A 296 -50.51 10.51 10.29
CA GLU A 296 -51.05 11.85 10.52
C GLU A 296 -52.44 12.06 9.90
N GLN A 297 -52.67 11.52 8.71
CA GLN A 297 -54.00 11.49 8.08
C GLN A 297 -54.99 10.64 8.91
N GLY A 298 -54.59 9.47 9.38
CA GLY A 298 -55.41 8.62 10.25
C GLY A 298 -55.83 9.30 11.55
N TYR A 299 -54.94 10.09 12.17
CA TYR A 299 -55.28 10.90 13.34
C TYR A 299 -56.36 11.96 13.04
N GLN A 300 -56.31 12.60 11.86
CA GLN A 300 -57.30 13.59 11.44
C GLN A 300 -58.67 12.95 11.14
N GLU A 301 -58.68 11.75 10.57
CA GLU A 301 -59.90 10.99 10.29
C GLU A 301 -60.59 10.55 11.60
N ILE A 302 -59.83 10.07 12.58
CA ILE A 302 -60.35 9.74 13.92
C ILE A 302 -60.90 10.98 14.62
N GLU A 303 -60.22 12.13 14.54
CA GLU A 303 -60.71 13.39 15.14
C GLU A 303 -62.04 13.83 14.51
N GLN A 304 -62.19 13.70 13.19
CA GLN A 304 -63.46 13.97 12.51
C GLN A 304 -64.57 12.99 12.92
N ALA A 305 -64.27 11.70 12.94
CA ALA A 305 -65.23 10.66 13.33
C ALA A 305 -65.68 10.81 14.80
N GLU A 306 -64.78 11.22 15.70
CA GLU A 306 -65.11 11.56 17.10
C GLU A 306 -66.07 12.74 17.19
N GLN A 307 -65.85 13.77 16.37
CA GLN A 307 -66.71 14.94 16.34
C GLN A 307 -68.10 14.60 15.78
N GLU A 308 -68.17 13.82 14.69
CA GLU A 308 -69.43 13.35 14.11
C GLU A 308 -70.22 12.46 15.09
N LEU A 309 -69.55 11.56 15.82
CA LEU A 309 -70.18 10.76 16.88
C LEU A 309 -70.63 11.61 18.06
N ALA A 310 -69.88 12.65 18.44
CA ALA A 310 -70.29 13.57 19.49
C ALA A 310 -71.57 14.34 19.09
N ASP A 311 -71.66 14.79 17.84
CA ASP A 311 -72.83 15.46 17.31
C ASP A 311 -74.03 14.49 17.20
N ALA A 312 -73.83 13.28 16.68
CA ALA A 312 -74.86 12.23 16.60
C ALA A 312 -75.41 11.83 17.98
N LYS A 313 -74.54 11.82 19.01
CA LYS A 313 -74.97 11.58 20.40
C LYS A 313 -75.87 12.69 20.91
N ILE A 314 -75.54 13.95 20.62
CA ILE A 314 -76.37 15.11 21.01
C ILE A 314 -77.73 15.03 20.31
N GLU A 315 -77.75 14.74 19.00
CA GLU A 315 -79.01 14.57 18.25
C GLU A 315 -79.87 13.41 18.78
N LEU A 316 -79.26 12.32 19.23
CA LEU A 316 -79.94 11.19 19.89
C LEU A 316 -80.55 11.59 21.24
N GLU A 317 -79.81 12.31 22.08
CA GLU A 317 -80.30 12.81 23.36
C GLU A 317 -81.46 13.81 23.18
N GLU A 318 -81.37 14.68 22.17
CA GLU A 318 -82.45 15.60 21.78
C GLU A 318 -83.67 14.86 21.21
N GLY A 319 -83.46 13.83 20.38
CA GLY A 319 -84.49 12.99 19.80
C GLY A 319 -85.25 12.15 20.84
N GLU A 320 -84.53 11.58 21.82
CA GLU A 320 -85.13 10.86 22.94
C GLU A 320 -86.00 11.78 23.80
N GLN A 321 -85.49 12.98 24.12
CA GLN A 321 -86.24 13.97 24.88
C GLN A 321 -87.49 14.43 24.12
N ALA A 322 -87.38 14.70 22.81
CA ALA A 322 -88.51 15.10 21.98
C ALA A 322 -89.58 13.99 21.87
N TYR A 323 -89.18 12.73 21.77
CA TYR A 323 -90.10 11.59 21.79
C TYR A 323 -90.88 11.51 23.11
N GLN A 324 -90.19 11.65 24.26
CA GLN A 324 -90.82 11.66 25.58
C GLN A 324 -91.79 12.83 25.75
N ASP A 325 -91.41 14.02 25.30
CA ASP A 325 -92.24 15.22 25.37
C ASP A 325 -93.49 15.10 24.48
N ASN A 326 -93.34 14.56 23.26
CA ASN A 326 -94.46 14.32 22.34
C ASN A 326 -95.42 13.23 22.84
N LEU A 327 -94.89 12.16 23.45
CA LEU A 327 -95.70 11.12 24.09
C LEU A 327 -96.54 11.72 25.22
N ALA A 328 -95.94 12.52 26.10
CA ALA A 328 -96.62 13.17 27.21
C ALA A 328 -97.68 14.19 26.74
N LEU A 329 -97.41 14.94 25.67
CA LEU A 329 -98.35 15.88 25.07
C LEU A 329 -99.56 15.14 24.46
N PHE A 330 -99.32 14.09 23.68
CA PHE A 330 -100.36 13.28 23.06
C PHE A 330 -101.28 12.63 24.10
N GLU A 331 -100.72 12.05 25.17
CA GLU A 331 -101.51 11.49 26.27
C GLU A 331 -102.39 12.54 26.97
N ALA A 332 -101.88 13.77 27.14
CA ALA A 332 -102.62 14.86 27.76
C ALA A 332 -103.76 15.39 26.87
N GLU A 333 -103.53 15.53 25.56
CA GLU A 333 -104.52 16.01 24.60
C GLU A 333 -105.69 15.03 24.44
N ILE A 334 -105.41 13.72 24.39
CA ILE A 334 -106.46 12.67 24.36
C ILE A 334 -107.28 12.67 25.65
N ALA A 335 -106.63 12.76 26.81
CA ALA A 335 -107.33 12.78 28.10
C ALA A 335 -108.26 14.00 28.24
N GLN A 336 -107.84 15.17 27.73
CA GLN A 336 -108.68 16.37 27.73
C GLN A 336 -109.89 16.22 26.79
N ALA A 337 -109.70 15.70 25.57
CA ALA A 337 -110.79 15.51 24.62
C ALA A 337 -111.82 14.46 25.07
N GLU A 338 -111.39 13.38 25.72
CA GLU A 338 -112.29 12.37 26.31
C GLU A 338 -113.17 12.99 27.42
N GLN A 339 -112.60 13.88 28.24
CA GLN A 339 -113.34 14.59 29.29
C GLN A 339 -114.41 15.55 28.72
N GLU A 340 -114.08 16.30 27.66
CA GLU A 340 -115.01 17.26 27.04
C GLU A 340 -116.23 16.57 26.39
N ILE A 341 -116.05 15.36 25.84
CA ILE A 341 -117.15 14.54 25.30
C ILE A 341 -118.06 14.03 26.44
N GLU A 342 -117.49 13.55 27.54
CA GLU A 342 -118.27 13.06 28.69
C GLU A 342 -119.13 14.16 29.33
N GLU A 343 -118.60 15.40 29.43
CA GLU A 343 -119.35 16.55 29.93
C GLU A 343 -120.50 16.96 28.98
N ALA A 344 -120.31 16.83 27.66
CA ALA A 344 -121.33 17.12 26.67
C ALA A 344 -122.47 16.08 26.67
N GLU A 345 -122.16 14.79 26.87
CA GLU A 345 -123.15 13.71 27.04
C GLU A 345 -124.07 13.96 28.24
N GLN A 346 -123.48 14.29 29.40
CA GLN A 346 -124.26 14.56 30.62
C GLN A 346 -125.16 15.80 30.54
N ARG A 347 -124.81 16.76 29.67
CA ARG A 347 -125.61 17.97 29.44
C ARG A 347 -126.83 17.68 28.56
N LEU A 348 -126.65 16.90 27.49
CA LEU A 348 -127.72 16.44 26.60
C LEU A 348 -128.80 15.63 27.34
N GLU A 349 -128.38 14.76 28.26
CA GLU A 349 -129.31 13.92 29.04
C GLU A 349 -130.24 14.77 29.94
N ARG A 350 -129.74 15.90 30.47
CA ARG A 350 -130.55 16.83 31.29
C ARG A 350 -131.58 17.59 30.47
N GLU A 351 -131.20 18.13 29.31
CA GLU A 351 -132.10 18.90 28.44
C GLU A 351 -133.24 18.03 27.89
N GLN A 352 -132.97 16.75 27.63
CA GLN A 352 -133.97 15.78 27.17
C GLN A 352 -135.05 15.48 28.23
N ALA A 353 -134.67 15.45 29.51
CA ALA A 353 -135.60 15.23 30.61
C ALA A 353 -136.52 16.45 30.84
N GLU A 354 -136.02 17.67 30.64
CA GLU A 354 -136.75 18.92 30.89
C GLU A 354 -137.84 19.18 29.83
N LEU A 355 -137.54 18.93 28.55
CA LEU A 355 -138.50 19.01 27.44
C LEU A 355 -139.64 17.97 27.56
N SER A 356 -139.35 16.76 28.05
CA SER A 356 -140.37 15.74 28.28
C SER A 356 -141.41 16.17 29.32
N ASN A 357 -141.00 16.92 30.34
CA ASN A 357 -141.89 17.37 31.41
C ASN A 357 -142.83 18.49 30.95
N GLN A 358 -142.32 19.46 30.19
CA GLN A 358 -143.13 20.54 29.62
C GLN A 358 -144.23 20.03 28.66
N ARG A 359 -143.96 18.94 27.93
CA ARG A 359 -144.93 18.31 27.01
C ARG A 359 -146.17 17.77 27.72
N ALA A 360 -146.01 17.22 28.93
CA ALA A 360 -147.12 16.65 29.69
C ALA A 360 -148.08 17.72 30.21
N ILE A 361 -147.54 18.84 30.71
CA ILE A 361 -148.31 19.94 31.31
C ILE A 361 -149.27 20.59 30.30
N ILE A 362 -148.82 20.80 29.06
CA ILE A 362 -149.62 21.47 28.02
C ILE A 362 -150.77 20.59 27.51
N MET A 363 -150.60 19.25 27.50
CA MET A 363 -151.64 18.34 27.03
C MET A 363 -152.83 18.23 27.99
N ASP A 364 -152.61 18.32 29.30
CA ASP A 364 -153.70 18.23 30.28
C ASP A 364 -154.58 19.50 30.28
N GLY A 365 -153.99 20.69 30.06
CA GLY A 365 -154.75 21.96 30.01
C GLY A 365 -155.79 22.05 28.89
N PHE A 366 -155.53 21.48 27.71
CA PHE A 366 -156.53 21.45 26.61
C PHE A 366 -157.72 20.54 26.90
N ARG A 367 -157.60 19.61 27.85
CA ARG A 367 -158.65 18.63 28.17
C ARG A 367 -159.72 19.19 29.10
N GLU A 368 -159.32 20.02 30.07
CA GLU A 368 -160.24 20.65 31.02
C GLU A 368 -161.11 21.71 30.33
N LEU A 369 -160.55 22.47 29.38
CA LEU A 369 -161.20 23.58 28.70
C LEU A 369 -162.46 23.14 27.92
N GLY A 370 -162.40 22.00 27.22
CA GLY A 370 -163.54 21.47 26.46
C GLY A 370 -164.69 20.89 27.31
N SER A 371 -164.49 20.68 28.62
CA SER A 371 -165.54 20.14 29.50
C SER A 371 -166.46 21.23 30.08
N ALA A 372 -165.92 22.42 30.33
CA ALA A 372 -166.64 23.53 30.95
C ALA A 372 -167.59 24.25 29.96
N GLU A 373 -167.28 24.25 28.67
CA GLU A 373 -168.07 24.91 27.62
C GLU A 373 -169.44 24.25 27.40
N ALA A 374 -169.53 22.92 27.51
CA ALA A 374 -170.78 22.18 27.26
C ALA A 374 -171.82 22.29 28.40
N GLU A 375 -171.41 22.64 29.62
CA GLU A 375 -172.28 22.67 30.80
C GLU A 375 -173.03 24.00 30.93
N ILE A 376 -172.43 25.10 30.47
CA ILE A 376 -172.99 26.46 30.52
C ILE A 376 -174.18 26.61 29.55
N ASP A 377 -174.09 26.05 28.34
CA ASP A 377 -175.12 26.17 27.30
C ASP A 377 -176.46 25.50 27.67
N ALA A 378 -176.41 24.36 28.39
CA ALA A 378 -177.60 23.60 28.75
C ALA A 378 -178.48 24.28 29.82
N GLN A 379 -177.87 25.04 30.74
CA GLN A 379 -178.60 25.71 31.83
C GLN A 379 -179.39 26.94 31.35
N ARG A 380 -178.83 27.69 30.39
CA ARG A 380 -179.47 28.90 29.84
C ARG A 380 -180.82 28.59 29.18
N GLN A 381 -180.90 27.54 28.39
CA GLN A 381 -182.12 27.18 27.64
C GLN A 381 -183.30 26.75 28.54
N THR A 382 -183.00 26.29 29.76
CA THR A 382 -184.01 25.83 30.73
C THR A 382 -184.69 27.01 31.43
N LEU A 383 -183.93 28.04 31.79
CA LEU A 383 -184.41 29.25 32.49
C LEU A 383 -185.34 30.10 31.62
N GLU A 384 -185.02 30.28 30.33
CA GLU A 384 -185.83 31.10 29.41
C GLU A 384 -187.25 30.53 29.18
N ASN A 385 -187.39 29.20 29.07
CA ASN A 385 -188.70 28.55 28.87
C ASN A 385 -189.66 28.67 30.07
N GLN A 386 -189.13 28.81 31.29
CA GLN A 386 -189.97 28.92 32.50
C GLN A 386 -190.59 30.32 32.65
N ILE A 387 -189.85 31.36 32.26
CA ILE A 387 -190.29 32.75 32.30
C ILE A 387 -191.49 32.99 31.35
N GLU A 388 -191.48 32.40 30.15
CA GLU A 388 -192.54 32.61 29.14
C GLU A 388 -193.90 32.01 29.58
N ARG A 389 -193.89 30.85 30.26
CA ARG A 389 -195.12 30.19 30.74
C ARG A 389 -195.85 30.98 31.83
N ILE A 390 -195.13 31.53 32.81
CA ILE A 390 -195.72 32.28 33.93
C ILE A 390 -196.33 33.60 33.45
N THR A 391 -195.67 34.26 32.51
CA THR A 391 -196.13 35.54 31.92
C THR A 391 -197.49 35.40 31.20
N THR A 392 -197.74 34.26 30.55
CA THR A 392 -198.99 34.02 29.79
C THR A 392 -200.21 33.83 30.71
N VAL A 393 -200.03 33.22 31.88
CA VAL A 393 -201.09 33.00 32.88
C VAL A 393 -201.53 34.32 33.53
N GLN A 394 -200.57 35.21 33.79
CA GLN A 394 -200.79 36.50 34.44
C GLN A 394 -201.75 37.39 33.63
N GLN A 395 -201.66 37.35 32.29
CA GLN A 395 -202.54 38.10 31.37
C GLN A 395 -204.00 37.60 31.34
N GLN A 396 -204.23 36.30 31.58
CA GLN A 396 -205.58 35.74 31.59
C GLN A 396 -206.35 36.12 32.85
N LEU A 397 -205.67 36.18 34.00
CA LEU A 397 -206.24 36.53 35.30
C LEU A 397 -206.74 37.98 35.39
N GLU A 398 -206.03 38.94 34.78
CA GLU A 398 -206.45 40.36 34.72
C GLU A 398 -207.85 40.56 34.11
N SER A 399 -208.24 39.69 33.16
CA SER A 399 -209.57 39.76 32.53
C SER A 399 -210.71 39.24 33.41
N ILE A 400 -210.41 38.33 34.34
CA ILE A 400 -211.37 37.72 35.28
C ILE A 400 -211.63 38.68 36.44
N PHE A 401 -210.59 39.37 36.93
CA PHE A 401 -210.69 40.33 38.02
C PHE A 401 -211.45 41.62 37.64
N ALA A 402 -211.81 41.81 36.37
CA ALA A 402 -212.58 42.96 35.88
C ALA A 402 -214.12 42.87 36.09
N VAL A 403 -214.68 41.73 36.53
CA VAL A 403 -216.14 41.51 36.65
C VAL A 403 -216.53 41.14 38.10
N SER A 404 -217.65 41.68 38.60
CA SER A 404 -218.10 41.45 39.98
C SER A 404 -218.59 39.99 40.20
N PRO A 405 -218.25 39.32 41.33
CA PRO A 405 -218.47 37.87 41.53
C PRO A 405 -219.93 37.41 41.43
N ASP A 406 -220.87 38.29 41.76
CA ASP A 406 -222.31 37.99 41.77
C ASP A 406 -222.92 37.81 40.36
N GLN A 407 -222.17 38.18 39.32
CA GLN A 407 -222.61 38.10 37.92
C GLN A 407 -222.06 36.89 37.16
N ILE A 408 -221.20 36.07 37.79
CA ILE A 408 -220.59 34.92 37.14
C ILE A 408 -221.46 33.67 37.38
N PRO A 409 -221.96 33.00 36.32
CA PRO A 409 -222.73 31.76 36.43
C PRO A 409 -221.96 30.70 37.21
N GLU A 410 -222.68 29.90 38.00
CA GLU A 410 -222.11 28.87 38.88
C GLU A 410 -221.27 27.83 38.09
N GLU A 411 -221.76 27.46 36.90
CA GLU A 411 -221.06 26.56 35.94
C GLU A 411 -219.69 27.10 35.51
N THR A 412 -219.50 28.41 35.43
CA THR A 412 -218.25 29.03 34.93
C THR A 412 -217.19 29.17 36.03
N ARG A 413 -217.59 29.23 37.30
CA ARG A 413 -216.65 29.28 38.43
C ARG A 413 -215.92 27.95 38.61
N GLU A 414 -216.64 26.85 38.49
CA GLU A 414 -216.04 25.52 38.60
C GLU A 414 -215.03 25.25 37.48
N GLU A 415 -215.31 25.72 36.26
CA GLU A 415 -214.40 25.53 35.11
C GLU A 415 -213.07 26.30 35.26
N ILE A 416 -213.11 27.52 35.82
CA ILE A 416 -211.91 28.33 36.05
C ILE A 416 -211.03 27.73 37.15
N ILE A 417 -211.65 27.22 38.23
CA ILE A 417 -210.94 26.56 39.32
C ILE A 417 -210.25 25.29 38.80
N GLU A 418 -210.95 24.49 37.97
CA GLU A 418 -210.39 23.26 37.42
C GLU A 418 -209.18 23.53 36.49
N GLN A 419 -209.26 24.56 35.65
CA GLN A 419 -208.17 24.91 34.73
C GLN A 419 -206.92 25.46 35.43
N THR A 420 -207.08 26.09 36.58
CA THR A 420 -205.99 26.78 37.29
C THR A 420 -205.38 25.97 38.42
N ASN A 421 -205.94 24.79 38.72
CA ASN A 421 -205.49 23.95 39.82
C ASN A 421 -204.10 23.31 39.63
N ASN A 422 -203.54 23.37 38.41
CA ASN A 422 -202.23 22.77 38.08
C ASN A 422 -201.08 23.79 38.01
N ILE A 423 -201.32 25.05 38.40
CA ILE A 423 -200.30 26.09 38.40
C ILE A 423 -199.83 26.29 39.84
N PRO A 424 -198.64 25.78 40.21
CA PRO A 424 -198.10 25.95 41.56
C PRO A 424 -197.62 27.40 41.75
N LEU A 425 -198.10 28.05 42.81
CA LEU A 425 -197.63 29.35 43.28
C LEU A 425 -197.09 29.16 44.71
N GLY A 426 -195.93 28.53 44.79
CA GLY A 426 -195.41 28.00 46.05
C GLY A 426 -196.17 26.78 46.52
N ASP A 427 -196.57 26.76 47.79
CA ASP A 427 -197.23 25.61 48.46
C ASP A 427 -198.74 25.51 48.19
N VAL A 428 -199.34 26.51 47.52
CA VAL A 428 -200.76 26.55 47.13
C VAL A 428 -200.91 26.70 45.62
N THR A 429 -202.03 26.25 45.08
CA THR A 429 -202.30 26.37 43.63
C THR A 429 -203.07 27.64 43.32
N LEU A 430 -202.91 28.12 42.09
CA LEU A 430 -203.71 29.26 41.61
C LEU A 430 -205.22 28.97 41.70
N GLY A 431 -205.64 27.71 41.48
CA GLY A 431 -207.03 27.27 41.64
C GLY A 431 -207.56 27.34 43.07
N GLU A 432 -206.74 27.01 44.08
CA GLU A 432 -207.10 27.17 45.50
C GLU A 432 -207.25 28.64 45.88
N LEU A 433 -206.35 29.51 45.41
CA LEU A 433 -206.41 30.95 45.65
C LEU A 433 -207.62 31.61 44.96
N LEU A 434 -207.95 31.18 43.74
CA LEU A 434 -209.13 31.64 43.00
C LEU A 434 -210.44 31.15 43.63
N THR A 435 -210.44 29.96 44.23
CA THR A 435 -211.58 29.46 45.03
C THR A 435 -211.86 30.42 46.19
N GLY A 436 -210.83 30.81 46.94
CA GLY A 436 -210.94 31.80 48.01
C GLY A 436 -211.37 33.20 47.52
N TYR A 437 -210.94 33.60 46.32
CA TYR A 437 -211.36 34.85 45.67
C TYR A 437 -212.86 34.84 45.30
N PHE A 438 -213.35 33.74 44.72
CA PHE A 438 -214.78 33.59 44.41
C PHE A 438 -215.67 33.44 45.64
N GLU A 439 -215.15 32.89 46.74
CA GLU A 439 -215.81 32.82 48.05
C GLU A 439 -215.70 34.13 48.85
N GLY A 440 -214.97 35.14 48.32
CA GLY A 440 -214.83 36.47 48.92
C GLY A 440 -213.93 36.50 50.16
N THR A 441 -213.13 35.47 50.38
CA THR A 441 -212.21 35.35 51.52
C THR A 441 -210.80 35.86 51.20
N ILE A 442 -210.44 35.91 49.92
CA ILE A 442 -209.12 36.33 49.42
C ILE A 442 -209.31 37.45 48.40
N SER A 443 -208.46 38.49 48.44
CA SER A 443 -208.48 39.58 47.45
C SER A 443 -207.51 39.32 46.31
N ASP A 444 -207.88 39.80 45.12
CA ASP A 444 -207.08 39.88 43.88
C ASP A 444 -205.59 40.24 44.11
N THR A 445 -205.34 41.21 44.96
CA THR A 445 -204.01 41.73 45.30
C THR A 445 -203.06 40.72 45.93
N MET A 446 -203.55 39.71 46.66
CA MET A 446 -202.68 38.67 47.22
C MET A 446 -202.20 37.67 46.16
N ILE A 447 -202.97 37.49 45.09
CA ILE A 447 -202.64 36.58 43.98
C ILE A 447 -201.56 37.21 43.09
N GLU A 448 -201.64 38.52 42.84
CA GLU A 448 -200.63 39.25 42.06
C GLU A 448 -199.25 39.28 42.73
N GLN A 449 -199.21 39.38 44.07
CA GLN A 449 -197.96 39.43 44.83
C GLN A 449 -197.17 38.11 44.77
N ALA A 450 -197.87 36.97 44.85
CA ALA A 450 -197.26 35.65 44.75
C ALA A 450 -196.64 35.38 43.36
N MET A 451 -197.20 35.96 42.30
CA MET A 451 -196.68 35.82 40.94
C MET A 451 -195.42 36.66 40.67
N ALA A 452 -195.26 37.80 41.35
CA ALA A 452 -194.11 38.68 41.15
C ALA A 452 -192.81 38.15 41.79
N GLU A 453 -192.91 37.43 42.90
CA GLU A 453 -191.75 36.92 43.67
C GLU A 453 -191.00 35.82 42.90
N VAL A 454 -191.73 34.95 42.19
CA VAL A 454 -191.16 33.87 41.36
C VAL A 454 -190.42 34.41 40.12
N MET A 455 -190.83 35.57 39.59
CA MET A 455 -190.23 36.15 38.39
C MET A 455 -188.85 36.77 38.64
N ALA A 456 -188.68 37.41 39.81
CA ALA A 456 -187.41 38.02 40.21
C ALA A 456 -186.29 36.99 40.44
N GLU A 457 -186.63 35.77 40.85
CA GLU A 457 -185.68 34.68 41.09
C GLU A 457 -185.11 34.10 39.78
N LEU A 458 -185.92 34.08 38.71
CA LEU A 458 -185.53 33.55 37.40
C LEU A 458 -184.62 34.51 36.62
N GLU A 459 -184.79 35.83 36.76
CA GLU A 459 -183.95 36.83 36.07
C GLU A 459 -182.52 36.91 36.62
N SER A 460 -182.32 36.71 37.93
CA SER A 460 -180.98 36.70 38.55
C SER A 460 -180.10 35.51 38.09
N GLY A 461 -180.69 34.43 37.58
CA GLY A 461 -179.96 33.24 37.11
C GLY A 461 -179.29 33.42 35.74
N LEU A 462 -179.79 34.33 34.90
CA LEU A 462 -179.25 34.58 33.56
C LEU A 462 -177.95 35.42 33.58
N GLU A 463 -177.83 36.37 34.51
CA GLU A 463 -176.68 37.30 34.58
C GLU A 463 -175.36 36.62 35.04
N GLN A 464 -175.44 35.52 35.81
CA GLN A 464 -174.26 34.79 36.28
C GLN A 464 -173.56 34.00 35.16
N LEU A 465 -174.32 33.50 34.18
CA LEU A 465 -173.79 32.67 33.08
C LEU A 465 -172.95 33.48 32.08
N ASP A 466 -173.30 34.75 31.81
CA ASP A 466 -172.55 35.63 30.90
C ASP A 466 -171.11 35.91 31.37
N SER A 467 -170.88 35.93 32.69
CA SER A 467 -169.55 36.20 33.26
C SER A 467 -168.57 35.02 33.14
N ALA A 468 -169.09 33.79 33.03
CA ALA A 468 -168.28 32.58 33.00
C ALA A 468 -167.68 32.29 31.60
N GLU A 469 -168.37 32.67 30.52
CA GLU A 469 -167.88 32.49 29.13
C GLU A 469 -166.66 33.35 28.80
N ALA A 470 -166.54 34.55 29.37
CA ALA A 470 -165.45 35.48 29.06
C ALA A 470 -164.08 35.03 29.59
N GLU A 471 -164.02 34.26 30.68
CA GLU A 471 -162.75 33.77 31.28
C GLU A 471 -162.20 32.54 30.54
N LEU A 472 -163.07 31.71 29.97
CA LEU A 472 -162.71 30.50 29.21
C LEU A 472 -161.90 30.82 27.94
N ALA A 473 -162.29 31.88 27.22
CA ALA A 473 -161.62 32.32 26.00
C ALA A 473 -160.16 32.80 26.24
N ARG A 474 -159.81 33.27 27.44
CA ARG A 474 -158.44 33.72 27.75
C ARG A 474 -157.50 32.54 27.99
N GLN A 475 -157.98 31.46 28.60
CA GLN A 475 -157.16 30.27 28.91
C GLN A 475 -156.76 29.50 27.65
N GLU A 476 -157.59 29.51 26.61
CA GLU A 476 -157.30 28.81 25.34
C GLU A 476 -156.07 29.42 24.63
N GLN A 477 -155.90 30.75 24.71
CA GLN A 477 -154.84 31.47 24.02
C GLN A 477 -153.44 31.24 24.64
N GLU A 478 -153.36 31.01 25.94
CA GLU A 478 -152.08 30.72 26.64
C GLU A 478 -151.54 29.32 26.34
N LEU A 479 -152.42 28.32 26.19
CA LEU A 479 -152.03 26.93 25.92
C LEU A 479 -151.47 26.73 24.49
N LEU A 480 -151.94 27.51 23.51
CA LEU A 480 -151.41 27.46 22.13
C LEU A 480 -149.98 27.98 22.04
N ALA A 481 -149.65 29.07 22.75
CA ALA A 481 -148.30 29.63 22.77
C ALA A 481 -147.26 28.67 23.40
N GLY A 482 -147.67 27.89 24.41
CA GLY A 482 -146.79 26.89 25.02
C GLY A 482 -146.39 25.76 24.07
N ARG A 483 -147.26 25.37 23.13
CA ARG A 483 -147.00 24.26 22.20
C ARG A 483 -145.92 24.60 21.16
N GLU A 484 -145.89 25.83 20.66
CA GLU A 484 -144.88 26.27 19.69
C GLU A 484 -143.47 26.31 20.30
N ALA A 485 -143.34 26.70 21.58
CA ALA A 485 -142.05 26.71 22.28
C ALA A 485 -141.46 25.29 22.44
N LEU A 486 -142.31 24.28 22.66
CA LEU A 486 -141.88 22.88 22.81
C LEU A 486 -141.31 22.30 21.50
N GLU A 487 -141.91 22.65 20.35
CA GLU A 487 -141.44 22.18 19.03
C GLU A 487 -140.14 22.84 18.57
N ALA A 488 -139.80 24.01 19.11
CA ALA A 488 -138.51 24.66 18.91
C ALA A 488 -137.40 23.96 19.72
N GLY A 489 -137.63 23.69 21.01
CA GLY A 489 -136.65 23.02 21.86
C GLY A 489 -136.29 21.59 21.43
N GLN A 490 -137.24 20.85 20.85
CA GLN A 490 -136.95 19.51 20.31
C GLN A 490 -135.96 19.52 19.14
N ARG A 491 -135.96 20.57 18.30
CA ARG A 491 -135.04 20.68 17.16
C ARG A 491 -133.61 21.03 17.56
N GLU A 492 -133.44 21.80 18.63
CA GLU A 492 -132.11 22.12 19.18
C GLU A 492 -131.44 20.87 19.78
N LEU A 493 -132.22 20.01 20.43
CA LEU A 493 -131.74 18.74 21.00
C LEU A 493 -131.21 17.77 19.92
N ASP A 494 -131.94 17.64 18.80
CA ASP A 494 -131.54 16.75 17.70
C ASP A 494 -130.23 17.21 17.04
N GLN A 495 -129.99 18.53 16.91
CA GLN A 495 -128.74 19.08 16.38
C GLN A 495 -127.54 18.85 17.32
N ALA A 496 -127.76 18.97 18.64
CA ALA A 496 -126.72 18.74 19.63
C ALA A 496 -126.27 17.26 19.67
N GLN A 497 -127.19 16.31 19.44
CA GLN A 497 -126.85 14.88 19.35
C GLN A 497 -125.99 14.54 18.12
N GLU A 498 -126.26 15.17 16.97
CA GLU A 498 -125.50 14.92 15.73
C GLU A 498 -124.07 15.48 15.80
N GLN A 499 -123.88 16.62 16.47
CA GLN A 499 -122.54 17.20 16.69
C GLN A 499 -121.67 16.34 17.61
N LEU A 500 -122.22 15.79 18.69
CA LEU A 500 -121.49 14.92 19.60
C LEU A 500 -120.98 13.64 18.91
N ALA A 501 -121.82 13.03 18.07
CA ALA A 501 -121.45 11.82 17.32
C ALA A 501 -120.31 12.08 16.31
N ALA A 502 -120.26 13.26 15.71
CA ALA A 502 -119.16 13.66 14.82
C ALA A 502 -117.85 13.88 15.58
N GLU A 503 -117.92 14.47 16.77
CA GLU A 503 -116.73 14.74 17.61
C GLU A 503 -116.08 13.44 18.13
N ALA A 504 -116.90 12.44 18.49
CA ALA A 504 -116.41 11.13 18.93
C ALA A 504 -115.68 10.34 17.83
N VAL A 505 -116.10 10.48 16.56
CA VAL A 505 -115.41 9.85 15.42
C VAL A 505 -114.07 10.55 15.14
N ARG A 506 -114.04 11.88 15.22
CA ARG A 506 -112.80 12.66 15.00
C ARG A 506 -111.72 12.29 16.02
N LEU A 507 -112.08 12.17 17.31
CA LEU A 507 -111.15 11.77 18.36
C LEU A 507 -110.57 10.36 18.12
N ALA A 508 -111.37 9.42 17.60
CA ALA A 508 -110.90 8.07 17.28
C ALA A 508 -109.91 8.06 16.09
N GLU A 509 -110.10 8.93 15.10
CA GLU A 509 -109.16 9.11 13.98
C GLU A 509 -107.86 9.81 14.43
N GLU A 510 -107.96 10.85 15.26
CA GLU A 510 -106.82 11.56 15.84
C GLU A 510 -105.95 10.64 16.72
N LYS A 511 -106.59 9.77 17.52
CA LYS A 511 -105.88 8.78 18.35
C LYS A 511 -105.10 7.76 17.52
N ALA A 512 -105.72 7.22 16.47
CA ALA A 512 -105.06 6.24 15.60
C ALA A 512 -103.90 6.85 14.79
N SER A 513 -104.01 8.14 14.40
CA SER A 513 -102.93 8.86 13.72
C SER A 513 -101.76 9.15 14.66
N GLY A 514 -102.02 9.64 15.87
CA GLY A 514 -100.96 9.96 16.84
C GLY A 514 -100.24 8.71 17.38
N GLU A 515 -100.94 7.59 17.57
CA GLU A 515 -100.30 6.31 17.93
C GLU A 515 -99.35 5.83 16.81
N ALA A 516 -99.72 5.98 15.54
CA ALA A 516 -98.86 5.62 14.41
C ALA A 516 -97.64 6.54 14.26
N GLU A 517 -97.79 7.84 14.54
CA GLU A 517 -96.68 8.81 14.53
C GLU A 517 -95.68 8.53 15.67
N LEU A 518 -96.16 8.17 16.87
CA LEU A 518 -95.31 7.77 17.99
C LEU A 518 -94.57 6.45 17.73
N ASP A 519 -95.22 5.45 17.12
CA ASP A 519 -94.56 4.20 16.76
C ASP A 519 -93.45 4.40 15.73
N GLN A 520 -93.65 5.29 14.76
CA GLN A 520 -92.61 5.66 13.78
C GLN A 520 -91.45 6.40 14.46
N ALA A 521 -91.75 7.40 15.30
CA ALA A 521 -90.73 8.15 16.03
C ALA A 521 -89.89 7.24 16.95
N TYR A 522 -90.49 6.22 17.56
CA TYR A 522 -89.78 5.22 18.36
C TYR A 522 -88.86 4.33 17.51
N GLN A 523 -89.30 3.92 16.32
CA GLN A 523 -88.48 3.14 15.39
C GLN A 523 -87.29 3.95 14.86
N ASP A 524 -87.50 5.23 14.55
CA ASP A 524 -86.45 6.13 14.09
C ASP A 524 -85.41 6.36 15.20
N LEU A 525 -85.84 6.53 16.46
CA LEU A 525 -84.94 6.62 17.62
C LEU A 525 -84.11 5.35 17.81
N GLN A 526 -84.72 4.17 17.67
CA GLN A 526 -84.01 2.89 17.77
C GLN A 526 -83.01 2.67 16.62
N ALA A 527 -83.34 3.14 15.41
CA ALA A 527 -82.41 3.13 14.29
C ALA A 527 -81.19 4.03 14.56
N GLY A 528 -81.43 5.26 15.07
CA GLY A 528 -80.36 6.17 15.45
C GLY A 528 -79.43 5.59 16.53
N ILE A 529 -79.98 4.91 17.56
CA ILE A 529 -79.17 4.26 18.60
C ILE A 529 -78.25 3.20 17.99
N ARG A 530 -78.75 2.38 17.06
CA ARG A 530 -77.94 1.35 16.40
C ARG A 530 -76.84 1.96 15.54
N GLU A 531 -77.15 3.00 14.75
CA GLU A 531 -76.16 3.69 13.92
C GLU A 531 -75.04 4.31 14.79
N TYR A 532 -75.37 4.87 15.96
CA TYR A 532 -74.40 5.36 16.92
C TYR A 532 -73.52 4.25 17.52
N GLU A 533 -74.10 3.11 17.90
CA GLU A 533 -73.35 1.95 18.41
C GLU A 533 -72.41 1.34 17.35
N GLU A 534 -72.86 1.26 16.10
CA GLU A 534 -72.04 0.79 14.97
C GLU A 534 -70.91 1.78 14.64
N GLY A 535 -71.19 3.09 14.69
CA GLY A 535 -70.17 4.13 14.54
C GLY A 535 -69.11 4.08 15.66
N LEU A 536 -69.53 3.88 16.92
CA LEU A 536 -68.61 3.75 18.06
C LEU A 536 -67.68 2.54 17.93
N ALA A 537 -68.21 1.39 17.49
CA ALA A 537 -67.42 0.18 17.27
C ALA A 537 -66.42 0.34 16.11
N THR A 538 -66.81 1.06 15.06
CA THR A 538 -65.93 1.37 13.92
C THR A 538 -64.77 2.28 14.36
N LEU A 539 -65.06 3.31 15.16
CA LEU A 539 -64.04 4.21 15.72
C LEU A 539 -63.05 3.47 16.63
N GLU A 540 -63.50 2.50 17.42
CA GLU A 540 -62.63 1.66 18.24
C GLU A 540 -61.71 0.76 17.39
N ASP A 541 -62.21 0.22 16.28
CA ASP A 541 -61.42 -0.59 15.32
C ASP A 541 -60.38 0.27 14.60
N GLU A 542 -60.78 1.45 14.10
CA GLU A 542 -59.89 2.42 13.45
C GLU A 542 -58.76 2.89 14.39
N ARG A 543 -59.08 3.15 15.67
CA ARG A 543 -58.07 3.47 16.70
C ARG A 543 -57.09 2.32 16.93
N ALA A 544 -57.58 1.08 17.00
CA ALA A 544 -56.70 -0.09 17.17
C ALA A 544 -55.77 -0.27 15.96
N THR A 545 -56.27 -0.10 14.74
CA THR A 545 -55.44 -0.16 13.54
C THR A 545 -54.41 0.97 13.47
N LEU A 546 -54.73 2.18 13.94
CA LEU A 546 -53.78 3.30 13.99
C LEU A 546 -52.68 3.05 15.03
N GLU A 547 -53.03 2.47 16.18
CA GLU A 547 -52.06 2.10 17.22
C GLU A 547 -51.11 0.98 16.76
N GLU A 548 -51.60 0.02 15.97
CA GLU A 548 -50.76 -1.00 15.30
C GLU A 548 -49.85 -0.37 14.22
N ALA A 549 -50.36 0.56 13.42
CA ALA A 549 -49.56 1.28 12.42
C ALA A 549 -48.46 2.16 13.06
N GLU A 550 -48.75 2.82 14.18
CA GLU A 550 -47.77 3.62 14.92
C GLU A 550 -46.69 2.73 15.56
N ALA A 551 -47.06 1.57 16.11
CA ALA A 551 -46.10 0.61 16.63
C ALA A 551 -45.17 0.07 15.52
N ALA A 552 -45.71 -0.26 14.34
CA ALA A 552 -44.93 -0.70 13.19
C ALA A 552 -44.00 0.41 12.66
N TYR A 553 -44.48 1.67 12.63
CA TYR A 553 -43.65 2.82 12.26
C TYR A 553 -42.49 3.04 13.24
N GLN A 554 -42.71 2.92 14.55
CA GLN A 554 -41.64 3.06 15.55
C GLN A 554 -40.61 1.92 15.47
N GLU A 555 -41.04 0.70 15.15
CA GLU A 555 -40.14 -0.43 14.90
C GLU A 555 -39.31 -0.19 13.63
N GLY A 556 -39.94 0.20 12.52
CA GLY A 556 -39.25 0.52 11.27
C GLY A 556 -38.33 1.74 11.37
N LEU A 557 -38.69 2.76 12.16
CA LEU A 557 -37.83 3.91 12.43
C LEU A 557 -36.57 3.50 13.20
N ALA A 558 -36.69 2.63 14.19
CA ALA A 558 -35.55 2.15 14.96
C ALA A 558 -34.61 1.27 14.12
N GLU A 559 -35.16 0.42 13.24
CA GLU A 559 -34.38 -0.40 12.29
C GLU A 559 -33.66 0.48 11.27
N PHE A 560 -34.34 1.47 10.69
CA PHE A 560 -33.73 2.45 9.79
C PHE A 560 -32.63 3.28 10.47
N GLU A 561 -32.80 3.74 11.71
CA GLU A 561 -31.77 4.50 12.42
C GLU A 561 -30.49 3.66 12.65
N GLU A 562 -30.61 2.35 12.91
CA GLU A 562 -29.48 1.42 13.07
C GLU A 562 -28.78 1.13 11.73
N GLU A 563 -29.56 0.81 10.68
CA GLU A 563 -29.03 0.56 9.33
C GLU A 563 -28.43 1.81 8.70
N GLN A 564 -29.05 2.99 8.89
CA GLN A 564 -28.53 4.27 8.43
C GLN A 564 -27.15 4.56 9.02
N GLN A 565 -26.94 4.29 10.32
CA GLN A 565 -25.64 4.52 10.93
C GLN A 565 -24.56 3.62 10.31
N SER A 566 -24.84 2.32 10.16
CA SER A 566 -23.90 1.37 9.54
C SER A 566 -23.60 1.73 8.09
N ALA A 567 -24.64 2.05 7.31
CA ALA A 567 -24.48 2.41 5.90
C ALA A 567 -23.72 3.72 5.72
N LEU A 568 -23.92 4.73 6.59
CA LEU A 568 -23.11 5.95 6.56
C LEU A 568 -21.65 5.71 6.93
N GLU A 569 -21.37 4.82 7.89
CA GLU A 569 -20.00 4.43 8.23
C GLU A 569 -19.31 3.74 7.03
N GLU A 570 -19.97 2.76 6.39
CA GLU A 570 -19.46 2.08 5.19
C GLU A 570 -19.28 3.04 3.99
N ILE A 571 -20.24 3.95 3.74
CA ILE A 571 -20.11 4.97 2.69
C ILE A 571 -18.94 5.90 2.99
N THR A 572 -18.72 6.30 4.24
CA THR A 572 -17.61 7.19 4.59
C THR A 572 -16.25 6.51 4.42
N GLU A 573 -16.16 5.21 4.76
CA GLU A 573 -14.95 4.40 4.54
C GLU A 573 -14.66 4.23 3.05
N ALA A 574 -15.68 3.87 2.25
CA ALA A 574 -15.55 3.75 0.79
C ALA A 574 -15.22 5.10 0.11
N GLU A 575 -15.77 6.23 0.58
CA GLU A 575 -15.42 7.57 0.09
C GLU A 575 -13.94 7.91 0.38
N ALA A 576 -13.41 7.47 1.52
CA ALA A 576 -11.99 7.64 1.86
C ALA A 576 -11.10 6.77 0.96
N GLU A 577 -11.44 5.49 0.77
CA GLU A 577 -10.72 4.59 -0.13
C GLU A 577 -10.69 5.09 -1.58
N ILE A 578 -11.79 5.68 -2.07
CA ILE A 578 -11.85 6.29 -3.41
C ILE A 578 -10.93 7.52 -3.51
N GLU A 579 -10.87 8.35 -2.46
CA GLU A 579 -9.99 9.53 -2.46
C GLU A 579 -8.52 9.10 -2.41
N ASP A 580 -8.17 8.13 -1.55
CA ASP A 580 -6.82 7.56 -1.49
C ASP A 580 -6.42 6.95 -2.86
N ALA A 581 -7.30 6.16 -3.48
CA ALA A 581 -7.06 5.60 -4.82
C ALA A 581 -6.96 6.68 -5.93
N ARG A 582 -7.62 7.83 -5.79
CA ARG A 582 -7.47 8.97 -6.71
C ARG A 582 -6.16 9.70 -6.52
N ASP A 583 -5.72 9.86 -5.28
CA ASP A 583 -4.44 10.46 -4.96
C ASP A 583 -3.31 9.57 -5.51
N GLU A 584 -3.38 8.25 -5.28
CA GLU A 584 -2.47 7.25 -5.89
C GLU A 584 -2.49 7.32 -7.43
N LEU A 585 -3.68 7.40 -8.05
CA LEU A 585 -3.82 7.54 -9.50
C LEU A 585 -3.21 8.84 -10.04
N SER A 586 -3.20 9.92 -9.22
CA SER A 586 -2.64 11.21 -9.60
C SER A 586 -1.12 11.24 -9.52
N GLU A 587 -0.55 10.46 -8.61
CA GLU A 587 0.88 10.26 -8.39
C GLU A 587 1.46 9.14 -9.25
N LEU A 588 0.62 8.32 -9.89
CA LEU A 588 1.05 7.23 -10.77
C LEU A 588 1.91 7.77 -11.93
N GLU A 589 3.17 7.32 -11.96
CA GLU A 589 4.13 7.62 -13.04
C GLU A 589 4.20 6.48 -14.08
N GLU A 590 4.77 6.76 -15.25
CA GLU A 590 5.03 5.71 -16.24
C GLU A 590 6.02 4.67 -15.67
N PRO A 591 5.82 3.36 -15.89
CA PRO A 591 6.71 2.35 -15.36
C PRO A 591 8.11 2.51 -15.93
N THR A 592 9.10 2.57 -15.03
CA THR A 592 10.51 2.58 -15.41
C THR A 592 11.04 1.16 -15.33
N TYR A 593 11.59 0.67 -16.44
CA TYR A 593 12.20 -0.66 -16.51
C TYR A 593 13.71 -0.58 -16.34
N TYR A 594 14.23 -1.34 -15.40
CA TYR A 594 15.66 -1.48 -15.17
C TYR A 594 16.15 -2.79 -15.78
N VAL A 595 16.88 -2.70 -16.89
CA VAL A 595 17.53 -3.85 -17.51
C VAL A 595 18.99 -3.87 -17.04
N THR A 596 19.35 -4.86 -16.25
CA THR A 596 20.72 -5.00 -15.73
C THR A 596 21.37 -6.25 -16.31
N SER A 597 22.60 -6.10 -16.77
CA SER A 597 23.49 -7.16 -17.19
C SER A 597 24.40 -7.63 -16.04
N ARG A 598 25.26 -8.62 -16.29
CA ARG A 598 26.30 -9.01 -15.32
C ARG A 598 27.31 -7.89 -15.05
N GLU A 599 27.53 -6.96 -15.99
CA GLU A 599 28.49 -5.86 -15.83
C GLU A 599 28.01 -4.83 -14.80
N ASP A 600 26.70 -4.72 -14.59
CA ASP A 600 26.11 -3.81 -13.59
C ASP A 600 26.29 -4.33 -12.15
N ASN A 601 26.71 -5.60 -12.00
CA ASN A 601 27.11 -6.13 -10.70
C ASN A 601 28.55 -5.73 -10.37
N ALA A 602 28.72 -4.77 -9.46
CA ALA A 602 30.03 -4.27 -9.04
C ALA A 602 31.02 -5.39 -8.64
N ALA A 603 30.54 -6.45 -7.98
CA ALA A 603 31.39 -7.56 -7.55
C ALA A 603 31.86 -8.45 -8.71
N PHE A 604 31.06 -8.54 -9.79
CA PHE A 604 31.45 -9.23 -11.02
C PHE A 604 32.62 -8.50 -11.69
N VAL A 605 32.52 -7.17 -11.81
CA VAL A 605 33.56 -6.31 -12.39
C VAL A 605 34.81 -6.31 -11.52
N GLU A 606 34.67 -6.18 -10.19
CA GLU A 606 35.81 -6.17 -9.27
C GLU A 606 36.63 -7.47 -9.33
N TYR A 607 35.97 -8.62 -9.48
CA TYR A 607 36.67 -9.90 -9.65
C TYR A 607 37.47 -9.95 -10.96
N ALA A 608 36.92 -9.41 -12.05
CA ALA A 608 37.59 -9.31 -13.34
C ALA A 608 38.83 -8.42 -13.24
N ASP A 609 38.65 -7.24 -12.68
CA ASP A 609 39.71 -6.26 -12.44
C ASP A 609 40.84 -6.84 -11.59
N ASN A 610 40.50 -7.59 -10.54
CA ASN A 610 41.49 -8.29 -9.71
C ASN A 610 42.27 -9.35 -10.50
N ALA A 611 41.63 -10.08 -11.40
CA ALA A 611 42.31 -11.04 -12.29
C ALA A 611 43.23 -10.33 -13.31
N ASP A 612 42.81 -9.17 -13.83
CA ASP A 612 43.59 -8.38 -14.77
C ASP A 612 44.79 -7.69 -14.13
N ARG A 613 44.64 -7.17 -12.89
CA ARG A 613 45.76 -6.70 -12.06
C ARG A 613 46.86 -7.76 -11.94
N LEU A 614 46.47 -9.02 -11.70
CA LEU A 614 47.41 -10.13 -11.62
C LEU A 614 48.10 -10.40 -12.96
N SER A 615 47.36 -10.37 -14.06
CA SER A 615 47.87 -10.55 -15.42
C SER A 615 48.84 -9.43 -15.84
N ALA A 616 48.56 -8.18 -15.46
CA ALA A 616 49.43 -7.03 -15.69
C ALA A 616 50.77 -7.21 -14.94
N LEU A 617 50.73 -7.52 -13.64
CA LEU A 617 51.92 -7.85 -12.85
C LEU A 617 52.70 -9.04 -13.44
N ALA A 618 51.99 -10.04 -13.98
CA ALA A 618 52.56 -11.21 -14.62
C ALA A 618 53.33 -10.91 -15.91
N THR A 619 53.11 -9.77 -16.54
CA THR A 619 53.75 -9.43 -17.83
C THR A 619 55.15 -8.86 -17.64
N ILE A 620 55.36 -8.05 -16.60
CA ILE A 620 56.59 -7.28 -16.42
C ILE A 620 57.70 -8.10 -15.76
N PHE A 621 57.39 -8.72 -14.62
CA PHE A 621 58.39 -9.39 -13.80
C PHE A 621 59.15 -10.50 -14.56
N PRO A 622 58.50 -11.43 -15.29
CA PRO A 622 59.22 -12.50 -15.97
C PRO A 622 60.23 -12.02 -17.00
N GLY A 623 60.01 -10.87 -17.65
CA GLY A 623 60.97 -10.27 -18.57
C GLY A 623 62.33 -10.04 -17.89
N VAL A 624 62.30 -9.57 -16.64
CA VAL A 624 63.50 -9.39 -15.82
C VAL A 624 64.10 -10.73 -15.38
N PHE A 625 63.28 -11.70 -14.96
CA PHE A 625 63.78 -13.05 -14.64
C PHE A 625 64.51 -13.68 -15.82
N PHE A 626 63.95 -13.59 -17.04
CA PHE A 626 64.60 -14.09 -18.24
C PHE A 626 65.85 -13.29 -18.63
N ALA A 627 65.86 -11.97 -18.46
CA ALA A 627 67.05 -11.15 -18.69
C ALA A 627 68.20 -11.52 -17.75
N ILE A 628 67.91 -11.74 -16.46
CA ILE A 628 68.89 -12.19 -15.46
C ILE A 628 69.34 -13.61 -15.77
N ALA A 629 68.41 -14.53 -16.11
CA ALA A 629 68.74 -15.89 -16.51
C ALA A 629 69.64 -15.91 -17.76
N ALA A 630 69.39 -15.03 -18.74
CA ALA A 630 70.22 -14.86 -19.93
C ALA A 630 71.64 -14.42 -19.58
N LEU A 631 71.75 -13.37 -18.76
CA LEU A 631 73.02 -12.81 -18.33
C LEU A 631 73.87 -13.86 -17.59
N VAL A 632 73.25 -14.60 -16.67
CA VAL A 632 73.96 -15.61 -15.88
C VAL A 632 74.27 -16.86 -16.70
N THR A 633 73.39 -17.28 -17.59
CA THR A 633 73.67 -18.35 -18.56
C THR A 633 74.83 -17.96 -19.47
N LEU A 634 74.89 -16.70 -19.92
CA LEU A 634 75.99 -16.15 -20.72
C LEU A 634 77.31 -16.22 -20.00
N THR A 635 77.33 -15.83 -18.73
CA THR A 635 78.56 -15.93 -17.93
C THR A 635 79.01 -17.38 -17.75
N THR A 636 78.07 -18.30 -17.51
CA THR A 636 78.34 -19.71 -17.25
C THR A 636 78.87 -20.42 -18.49
N ILE A 637 78.23 -20.22 -19.64
CA ILE A 637 78.63 -20.81 -20.92
C ILE A 637 79.96 -20.20 -21.39
N THR A 638 80.14 -18.88 -21.24
CA THR A 638 81.44 -18.23 -21.51
C THR A 638 82.55 -18.89 -20.73
N ARG A 639 82.36 -19.08 -19.42
CA ARG A 639 83.37 -19.70 -18.57
C ARG A 639 83.66 -21.14 -18.98
N MET A 640 82.64 -21.93 -19.28
CA MET A 640 82.78 -23.31 -19.71
C MET A 640 83.58 -23.43 -21.01
N ILE A 641 83.27 -22.61 -22.01
CA ILE A 641 83.99 -22.58 -23.29
C ILE A 641 85.43 -22.14 -23.07
N GLU A 642 85.67 -21.16 -22.20
CA GLU A 642 87.02 -20.68 -21.89
C GLU A 642 87.91 -21.74 -21.23
N GLU A 643 87.38 -22.52 -20.30
CA GLU A 643 88.09 -23.64 -19.66
C GLU A 643 88.39 -24.76 -20.67
N GLN A 644 87.51 -24.95 -21.65
CA GLN A 644 87.61 -26.01 -22.64
C GLN A 644 88.26 -25.58 -23.97
N ARG A 645 88.88 -24.40 -24.03
CA ARG A 645 89.52 -23.93 -25.29
C ARG A 645 90.57 -24.90 -25.81
N GLY A 646 91.34 -25.54 -24.93
CA GLY A 646 92.30 -26.57 -25.31
C GLY A 646 91.63 -27.80 -25.95
N GLU A 647 90.50 -28.23 -25.39
CA GLU A 647 89.68 -29.33 -25.93
C GLU A 647 89.11 -28.97 -27.31
N ILE A 648 88.53 -27.76 -27.46
CA ILE A 648 88.04 -27.22 -28.73
C ILE A 648 89.17 -27.19 -29.78
N GLY A 649 90.36 -26.70 -29.40
CA GLY A 649 91.54 -26.68 -30.26
C GLY A 649 91.97 -28.09 -30.70
N THR A 650 91.95 -29.05 -29.78
CA THR A 650 92.29 -30.46 -30.03
C THR A 650 91.31 -31.11 -30.99
N LEU A 651 90.00 -30.93 -30.78
CA LEU A 651 88.97 -31.43 -31.68
C LEU A 651 89.10 -30.85 -33.09
N LYS A 652 89.38 -29.55 -33.23
CA LYS A 652 89.63 -28.93 -34.54
C LYS A 652 90.91 -29.46 -35.20
N ALA A 653 91.96 -29.70 -34.44
CA ALA A 653 93.20 -30.29 -34.95
C ALA A 653 93.00 -31.75 -35.41
N LEU A 654 92.09 -32.50 -34.77
CA LEU A 654 91.67 -33.85 -35.15
C LEU A 654 90.69 -33.87 -36.35
N GLY A 655 90.40 -32.71 -36.95
CA GLY A 655 89.58 -32.58 -38.17
C GLY A 655 88.07 -32.58 -37.92
N TYR A 656 87.61 -32.23 -36.72
CA TYR A 656 86.18 -31.95 -36.48
C TYR A 656 85.80 -30.58 -37.04
N THR A 657 84.62 -30.47 -37.64
CA THR A 657 84.12 -29.19 -38.17
C THR A 657 83.66 -28.27 -37.05
N ASN A 658 83.61 -26.95 -37.31
CA ASN A 658 83.11 -25.96 -36.34
C ASN A 658 81.72 -26.33 -35.81
N TRP A 659 80.84 -26.85 -36.67
CA TRP A 659 79.51 -27.31 -36.31
C TRP A 659 79.53 -28.51 -35.35
N GLN A 660 80.36 -29.52 -35.64
CA GLN A 660 80.51 -30.70 -34.78
C GLN A 660 81.06 -30.33 -33.39
N VAL A 661 81.98 -29.36 -33.33
CA VAL A 661 82.52 -28.88 -32.06
C VAL A 661 81.48 -28.04 -31.29
N SER A 662 80.70 -27.20 -31.98
CA SER A 662 79.65 -26.40 -31.33
C SER A 662 78.48 -27.23 -30.79
N LEU A 663 78.18 -28.38 -31.43
CA LEU A 663 77.04 -29.21 -31.07
C LEU A 663 77.09 -29.69 -29.60
N LYS A 664 78.28 -29.92 -29.04
CA LYS A 664 78.47 -30.25 -27.61
C LYS A 664 77.85 -29.20 -26.70
N TYR A 665 78.12 -27.93 -26.99
CA TYR A 665 77.71 -26.79 -26.17
C TYR A 665 76.23 -26.46 -26.36
N TYR A 666 75.72 -26.57 -27.59
CA TYR A 666 74.29 -26.39 -27.86
C TYR A 666 73.45 -27.47 -27.19
N LEU A 667 73.83 -28.75 -27.31
CA LEU A 667 73.11 -29.84 -26.64
C LEU A 667 73.13 -29.71 -25.13
N TYR A 668 74.27 -29.30 -24.54
CA TYR A 668 74.35 -29.03 -23.10
C TYR A 668 73.37 -27.93 -22.66
N ALA A 669 73.35 -26.80 -23.39
CA ALA A 669 72.47 -25.67 -23.10
C ALA A 669 70.99 -26.03 -23.30
N ILE A 670 70.66 -26.70 -24.41
CA ILE A 670 69.29 -27.14 -24.74
C ILE A 670 68.79 -28.15 -23.71
N LEU A 671 69.60 -29.13 -23.28
CA LEU A 671 69.18 -30.10 -22.27
C LEU A 671 68.91 -29.45 -20.91
N ALA A 672 69.76 -28.52 -20.48
CA ALA A 672 69.54 -27.77 -19.25
C ALA A 672 68.27 -26.90 -19.33
N SER A 673 68.09 -26.22 -20.47
CA SER A 673 66.94 -25.37 -20.76
C SER A 673 65.65 -26.19 -20.84
N ALA A 674 65.60 -27.26 -21.64
CA ALA A 674 64.42 -28.10 -21.81
C ALA A 674 63.97 -28.77 -20.50
N LEU A 675 64.91 -29.32 -19.71
CA LEU A 675 64.57 -29.87 -18.39
C LEU A 675 64.09 -28.76 -17.44
N GLY A 676 64.74 -27.60 -17.45
CA GLY A 676 64.32 -26.43 -16.69
C GLY A 676 62.91 -25.99 -17.07
N THR A 677 62.61 -25.89 -18.36
CA THR A 677 61.29 -25.52 -18.89
C THR A 677 60.23 -26.55 -18.49
N VAL A 678 60.46 -27.85 -18.64
CA VAL A 678 59.48 -28.88 -18.26
C VAL A 678 59.17 -28.82 -16.76
N LEU A 679 60.20 -28.79 -15.92
CA LEU A 679 60.01 -28.69 -14.46
C LEU A 679 59.41 -27.34 -14.07
N GLY A 680 59.78 -26.28 -14.79
CA GLY A 680 59.28 -24.93 -14.59
C GLY A 680 57.79 -24.84 -14.90
N LEU A 681 57.33 -25.40 -16.01
CA LEU A 681 55.91 -25.43 -16.37
C LEU A 681 55.08 -26.22 -15.36
N ILE A 682 55.57 -27.39 -14.92
CA ILE A 682 54.90 -28.20 -13.90
C ILE A 682 54.76 -27.42 -12.60
N LEU A 683 55.87 -26.82 -12.13
CA LEU A 683 55.85 -26.02 -10.90
C LEU A 683 55.00 -24.75 -11.08
N GLY A 684 55.10 -24.10 -12.23
CA GLY A 684 54.45 -22.84 -12.56
C GLY A 684 52.93 -22.93 -12.47
N TYR A 685 52.34 -23.78 -13.31
CA TYR A 685 50.88 -23.95 -13.37
C TYR A 685 50.29 -24.52 -12.07
N GLN A 686 51.05 -25.32 -11.31
CA GLN A 686 50.52 -25.97 -10.10
C GLN A 686 50.67 -25.12 -8.83
N LEU A 687 51.72 -24.31 -8.73
CA LEU A 687 52.06 -23.61 -7.50
C LEU A 687 51.49 -22.18 -7.46
N PHE A 688 51.76 -21.36 -8.48
CA PHE A 688 51.44 -19.93 -8.42
C PHE A 688 49.93 -19.66 -8.48
N PRO A 689 49.16 -20.23 -9.44
CA PRO A 689 47.72 -20.00 -9.50
C PRO A 689 47.01 -20.37 -8.20
N ARG A 690 47.38 -21.50 -7.57
CA ARG A 690 46.76 -21.93 -6.30
C ARG A 690 47.06 -21.01 -5.12
N ILE A 691 48.31 -20.55 -4.99
CA ILE A 691 48.67 -19.64 -3.89
C ILE A 691 47.93 -18.31 -4.05
N ILE A 692 47.88 -17.80 -5.28
CA ILE A 692 47.24 -16.51 -5.57
C ILE A 692 45.72 -16.63 -5.42
N TYR A 693 45.10 -17.65 -6.02
CA TYR A 693 43.66 -17.87 -5.89
C TYR A 693 43.23 -18.04 -4.44
N ASN A 694 43.96 -18.83 -3.64
CA ASN A 694 43.60 -19.03 -2.23
C ASN A 694 43.70 -17.74 -1.39
N ALA A 695 44.48 -16.75 -1.83
CA ALA A 695 44.49 -15.43 -1.19
C ALA A 695 43.17 -14.70 -1.46
N TYR A 696 42.75 -14.63 -2.73
CA TYR A 696 41.50 -13.96 -3.13
C TYR A 696 40.24 -14.74 -2.76
N ARG A 697 40.29 -16.06 -2.66
CA ARG A 697 39.15 -16.93 -2.32
C ARG A 697 38.51 -16.57 -0.99
N ILE A 698 39.23 -15.92 -0.08
CA ILE A 698 38.67 -15.48 1.21
C ILE A 698 37.59 -14.40 1.00
N LEU A 699 37.69 -13.62 -0.08
CA LEU A 699 36.77 -12.53 -0.42
C LEU A 699 35.57 -13.00 -1.25
N TYR A 700 35.66 -14.17 -1.90
CA TYR A 700 34.70 -14.62 -2.92
C TYR A 700 34.12 -16.01 -2.65
N ASN A 701 32.83 -16.15 -2.92
CA ASN A 701 32.00 -17.33 -2.79
C ASN A 701 32.13 -18.35 -3.93
N LEU A 702 33.34 -18.49 -4.48
CA LEU A 702 33.63 -19.32 -5.66
C LEU A 702 34.12 -20.76 -5.32
N PRO A 703 33.95 -21.72 -6.25
CA PRO A 703 34.44 -23.09 -6.09
C PRO A 703 35.97 -23.19 -6.16
N ASP A 704 36.54 -24.36 -5.87
CA ASP A 704 38.00 -24.55 -5.94
C ASP A 704 38.59 -24.25 -7.33
N LEU A 705 39.78 -23.63 -7.37
CA LEU A 705 40.45 -23.21 -8.60
C LEU A 705 40.58 -24.31 -9.66
N ILE A 706 40.11 -23.99 -10.86
CA ILE A 706 40.33 -24.79 -12.06
C ILE A 706 41.70 -24.44 -12.64
N VAL A 707 42.65 -25.36 -12.50
CA VAL A 707 44.01 -25.18 -13.04
C VAL A 707 44.05 -25.59 -14.51
N SER A 708 44.00 -24.60 -15.40
CA SER A 708 44.14 -24.78 -16.84
C SER A 708 45.59 -24.59 -17.31
N SER A 709 45.92 -25.23 -18.44
CA SER A 709 47.22 -25.08 -19.09
C SER A 709 47.09 -24.34 -20.41
N TYR A 710 47.79 -23.22 -20.54
CA TYR A 710 47.71 -22.39 -21.73
C TYR A 710 48.82 -22.75 -22.71
N LEU A 711 48.44 -23.21 -23.91
CA LEU A 711 49.42 -23.64 -24.92
C LEU A 711 50.31 -22.47 -25.35
N PHE A 712 49.74 -21.26 -25.47
CA PHE A 712 50.49 -20.06 -25.85
C PHE A 712 51.60 -19.73 -24.84
N TYR A 713 51.29 -19.60 -23.54
CA TYR A 713 52.30 -19.32 -22.50
C TYR A 713 53.33 -20.45 -22.40
N THR A 714 52.91 -21.70 -22.61
CA THR A 714 53.80 -22.86 -22.65
C THR A 714 54.81 -22.76 -23.78
N LEU A 715 54.35 -22.49 -25.01
CA LEU A 715 55.21 -22.37 -26.18
C LEU A 715 56.09 -21.12 -26.10
N LEU A 716 55.54 -20.00 -25.65
CA LEU A 716 56.24 -18.73 -25.52
C LEU A 716 57.37 -18.82 -24.48
N SER A 717 57.10 -19.34 -23.28
CA SER A 717 58.11 -19.53 -22.25
C SER A 717 59.21 -20.52 -22.66
N ALA A 718 58.84 -21.61 -23.33
CA ALA A 718 59.80 -22.56 -23.90
C ALA A 718 60.66 -21.91 -24.99
N ALA A 719 60.05 -21.12 -25.89
CA ALA A 719 60.75 -20.40 -26.94
C ALA A 719 61.72 -19.36 -26.37
N ILE A 720 61.30 -18.57 -25.37
CA ILE A 720 62.14 -17.59 -24.68
C ILE A 720 63.31 -18.29 -23.99
N ALA A 721 63.05 -19.34 -23.20
CA ALA A 721 64.09 -20.10 -22.49
C ALA A 721 65.12 -20.74 -23.42
N LEU A 722 64.67 -21.38 -24.50
CA LEU A 722 65.55 -22.02 -25.49
C LEU A 722 66.32 -20.97 -26.29
N THR A 723 65.66 -19.91 -26.77
CA THR A 723 66.31 -18.84 -27.53
C THR A 723 67.37 -18.15 -26.68
N CYS A 724 67.03 -17.83 -25.43
CA CYS A 724 67.94 -17.24 -24.46
C CYS A 724 69.23 -18.07 -24.32
N THR A 725 69.13 -19.38 -24.15
CA THR A 725 70.30 -20.26 -23.95
C THR A 725 71.08 -20.53 -25.24
N ILE A 726 70.39 -20.73 -26.37
CA ILE A 726 71.00 -20.97 -27.68
C ILE A 726 71.72 -19.74 -28.22
N VAL A 727 71.06 -18.57 -28.22
CA VAL A 727 71.64 -17.31 -28.68
C VAL A 727 72.88 -16.97 -27.85
N THR A 728 72.79 -17.19 -26.54
CA THR A 728 73.90 -17.05 -25.63
C THR A 728 75.08 -17.95 -26.00
N ALA A 729 74.84 -19.26 -26.17
CA ALA A 729 75.89 -20.20 -26.57
C ALA A 729 76.51 -19.83 -27.92
N TRP A 730 75.68 -19.43 -28.89
CA TRP A 730 76.11 -18.98 -30.22
C TRP A 730 76.99 -17.72 -30.14
N ALA A 731 76.54 -16.71 -29.38
CA ALA A 731 77.21 -15.42 -29.24
C ALA A 731 78.63 -15.56 -28.69
N VAL A 732 78.84 -16.54 -27.80
CA VAL A 732 80.14 -16.87 -27.22
C VAL A 732 80.98 -17.72 -28.17
N LEU A 733 80.43 -18.83 -28.68
CA LEU A 733 81.15 -19.80 -29.51
C LEU A 733 81.65 -19.21 -30.82
N ARG A 734 80.90 -18.29 -31.44
CA ARG A 734 81.23 -17.71 -32.76
C ARG A 734 82.63 -17.10 -32.81
N LYS A 735 83.15 -16.58 -31.68
CA LYS A 735 84.48 -15.96 -31.61
C LYS A 735 85.60 -16.99 -31.53
N ASP A 736 85.47 -17.99 -30.65
CA ASP A 736 86.49 -19.03 -30.48
C ASP A 736 86.49 -20.02 -31.66
N LEU A 737 85.34 -20.31 -32.28
CA LEU A 737 85.25 -21.16 -33.47
C LEU A 737 85.84 -20.53 -34.74
N LYS A 738 86.03 -19.21 -34.79
CA LYS A 738 86.78 -18.56 -35.88
C LYS A 738 88.31 -18.63 -35.69
N SER A 739 88.79 -18.99 -34.50
CA SER A 739 90.21 -19.04 -34.19
C SER A 739 90.87 -20.35 -34.69
N SER A 740 92.18 -20.30 -34.97
CA SER A 740 92.96 -21.46 -35.40
C SER A 740 93.24 -22.43 -34.22
N PRO A 741 93.42 -23.75 -34.47
CA PRO A 741 93.65 -24.75 -33.43
C PRO A 741 94.84 -24.41 -32.51
N SER A 742 95.94 -23.90 -33.07
CA SER A 742 97.15 -23.54 -32.33
C SER A 742 96.96 -22.36 -31.38
N VAL A 743 96.02 -21.44 -31.68
CA VAL A 743 95.67 -20.32 -30.78
C VAL A 743 94.76 -20.78 -29.65
N LEU A 744 93.88 -21.75 -29.92
CA LEU A 744 92.97 -22.32 -28.92
C LEU A 744 93.69 -23.20 -27.89
N MET A 745 94.76 -23.90 -28.29
CA MET A 745 95.60 -24.72 -27.41
C MET A 745 96.54 -23.91 -26.51
N ARG A 746 96.72 -22.60 -26.77
CA ARG A 746 97.55 -21.73 -25.93
C ARG A 746 96.71 -21.07 -24.83
N PRO A 747 97.24 -20.96 -23.59
CA PRO A 747 96.57 -20.19 -22.55
C PRO A 747 96.37 -18.74 -23.00
N LYS A 748 95.21 -18.15 -22.70
CA LYS A 748 94.93 -16.74 -23.03
C LYS A 748 95.95 -15.85 -22.33
N ALA A 749 96.58 -14.94 -23.07
CA ALA A 749 97.48 -13.95 -22.48
C ALA A 749 96.71 -13.07 -21.48
N PRO A 750 97.28 -12.77 -20.30
CA PRO A 750 96.63 -11.91 -19.32
C PRO A 750 96.43 -10.50 -19.90
N LYS A 751 95.28 -9.87 -19.63
CA LYS A 751 95.00 -8.50 -20.06
C LYS A 751 95.96 -7.53 -19.35
N ILE A 752 96.60 -6.62 -20.10
CA ILE A 752 97.53 -5.60 -19.56
C ILE A 752 96.76 -4.66 -18.62
N GLY A 753 97.23 -4.48 -17.38
CA GLY A 753 96.63 -3.57 -16.42
C GLY A 753 96.92 -2.10 -16.76
N LYS A 754 95.86 -1.29 -16.95
CA LYS A 754 95.95 0.17 -17.10
C LYS A 754 95.67 0.86 -15.76
N ARG A 755 96.11 2.11 -15.58
CA ARG A 755 95.76 2.95 -14.41
C ARG A 755 94.23 3.09 -14.29
N ILE A 756 93.71 3.01 -13.06
CA ILE A 756 92.26 3.10 -12.77
C ILE A 756 91.85 4.53 -12.41
N LEU A 757 90.57 4.88 -12.54
CA LEU A 757 90.08 6.24 -12.23
C LEU A 757 90.27 6.62 -10.74
N LEU A 758 90.17 5.64 -9.84
CA LEU A 758 90.45 5.80 -8.40
C LEU A 758 91.89 6.25 -8.09
N GLU A 759 92.86 6.00 -8.96
CA GLU A 759 94.23 6.52 -8.81
C GLU A 759 94.32 8.03 -9.04
N ARG A 760 93.31 8.64 -9.69
CA ARG A 760 93.23 10.09 -9.89
C ARG A 760 92.70 10.83 -8.67
N ILE A 761 91.98 10.13 -7.78
CA ILE A 761 91.48 10.68 -6.50
C ILE A 761 92.53 10.39 -5.42
N THR A 762 93.59 11.21 -5.41
CA THR A 762 94.76 11.08 -4.51
C THR A 762 94.45 10.93 -3.02
N PRO A 763 93.50 11.68 -2.40
CA PRO A 763 93.24 11.56 -0.96
C PRO A 763 92.63 10.20 -0.57
N LEU A 764 91.81 9.61 -1.44
CA LEU A 764 91.22 8.29 -1.20
C LEU A 764 92.23 7.17 -1.49
N TRP A 765 93.03 7.31 -2.54
CA TRP A 765 94.03 6.31 -2.94
C TRP A 765 95.14 6.13 -1.88
N ASN A 766 95.56 7.20 -1.22
CA ASN A 766 96.62 7.13 -0.22
C ASN A 766 96.21 6.41 1.07
N ARG A 767 94.90 6.36 1.38
CA ARG A 767 94.35 5.69 2.59
C ARG A 767 94.20 4.17 2.44
N LEU A 768 94.26 3.64 1.23
CA LEU A 768 94.13 2.19 0.97
C LEU A 768 95.44 1.43 1.22
N ASN A 769 95.35 0.28 1.90
CA ASN A 769 96.47 -0.64 2.09
C ASN A 769 96.86 -1.35 0.78
N PHE A 770 97.99 -2.05 0.80
CA PHE A 770 98.52 -2.71 -0.41
C PHE A 770 97.52 -3.71 -1.01
N ILE A 771 96.84 -4.51 -0.18
CA ILE A 771 95.87 -5.50 -0.63
C ILE A 771 94.65 -4.81 -1.25
N GLU A 772 94.13 -3.74 -0.66
CA GLU A 772 93.01 -2.95 -1.19
C GLU A 772 93.33 -2.30 -2.53
N LYS A 773 94.54 -1.74 -2.69
CA LYS A 773 95.02 -1.19 -3.98
C LYS A 773 95.10 -2.27 -5.05
N VAL A 774 95.53 -3.47 -4.68
CA VAL A 774 95.59 -4.63 -5.58
C VAL A 774 94.18 -5.11 -5.95
N THR A 775 93.26 -5.23 -4.98
CA THR A 775 91.86 -5.59 -5.21
C THR A 775 91.17 -4.59 -6.15
N ALA A 776 91.30 -3.29 -5.91
CA ALA A 776 90.72 -2.25 -6.76
C ALA A 776 91.27 -2.33 -8.20
N ARG A 777 92.60 -2.47 -8.38
CA ARG A 777 93.21 -2.64 -9.71
C ARG A 777 92.75 -3.92 -10.41
N ASN A 778 92.60 -5.02 -9.68
CA ASN A 778 92.17 -6.31 -10.22
C ASN A 778 90.70 -6.26 -10.69
N LEU A 779 89.82 -5.62 -9.91
CA LEU A 779 88.41 -5.46 -10.25
C LEU A 779 88.24 -4.74 -11.61
N PHE A 780 88.89 -3.58 -11.77
CA PHE A 780 88.83 -2.79 -13.01
C PHE A 780 89.67 -3.36 -14.16
N ARG A 781 90.57 -4.32 -13.90
CA ARG A 781 91.29 -5.06 -14.97
C ARG A 781 90.32 -5.95 -15.76
N TYR A 782 89.31 -6.52 -15.10
CA TYR A 782 88.32 -7.42 -15.69
C TYR A 782 86.93 -6.80 -15.78
N LYS A 783 86.82 -5.62 -16.42
CA LYS A 783 85.58 -4.82 -16.52
C LYS A 783 84.33 -5.60 -16.96
N GLN A 784 84.47 -6.52 -17.92
CA GLN A 784 83.34 -7.36 -18.37
C GLN A 784 82.79 -8.22 -17.23
N ARG A 785 83.67 -8.83 -16.43
CA ARG A 785 83.27 -9.66 -15.28
C ARG A 785 82.64 -8.82 -14.19
N MET A 786 83.26 -7.69 -13.89
CA MET A 786 82.73 -6.72 -12.93
C MET A 786 81.30 -6.32 -13.33
N LEU A 787 81.08 -5.87 -14.58
CA LEU A 787 79.76 -5.47 -15.06
C LEU A 787 78.75 -6.63 -15.03
N MET A 788 79.11 -7.83 -15.48
CA MET A 788 78.19 -8.98 -15.43
C MET A 788 77.77 -9.34 -13.99
N THR A 789 78.71 -9.25 -13.04
CA THR A 789 78.40 -9.52 -11.62
C THR A 789 77.54 -8.40 -11.04
N VAL A 790 77.89 -7.14 -11.30
CA VAL A 790 77.11 -5.98 -10.85
C VAL A 790 75.70 -6.02 -11.42
N PHE A 791 75.50 -6.27 -12.71
CA PHE A 791 74.16 -6.36 -13.31
C PHE A 791 73.36 -7.58 -12.81
N GLY A 792 74.01 -8.73 -12.58
CA GLY A 792 73.34 -9.90 -11.99
C GLY A 792 72.83 -9.61 -10.57
N ILE A 793 73.63 -8.96 -9.74
CA ILE A 793 73.23 -8.54 -8.38
C ILE A 793 72.21 -7.41 -8.44
N ALA A 794 72.42 -6.42 -9.31
CA ALA A 794 71.54 -5.28 -9.48
C ALA A 794 70.14 -5.67 -9.94
N GLY A 795 70.02 -6.63 -10.87
CA GLY A 795 68.71 -7.14 -11.30
C GLY A 795 67.95 -7.82 -10.15
N CYS A 796 68.65 -8.59 -9.31
CA CYS A 796 68.03 -9.21 -8.15
C CYS A 796 67.63 -8.16 -7.09
N ALA A 797 68.51 -7.20 -6.79
CA ALA A 797 68.22 -6.11 -5.87
C ALA A 797 67.08 -5.23 -6.40
N ALA A 798 67.01 -4.97 -7.71
CA ALA A 798 65.93 -4.22 -8.34
C ALA A 798 64.58 -4.90 -8.15
N LEU A 799 64.50 -6.22 -8.40
CA LEU A 799 63.27 -7.00 -8.17
C LEU A 799 62.82 -6.95 -6.70
N ILE A 800 63.75 -7.01 -5.75
CA ILE A 800 63.43 -6.91 -4.32
C ILE A 800 62.97 -5.48 -3.97
N VAL A 801 63.63 -4.44 -4.49
CA VAL A 801 63.20 -3.04 -4.31
C VAL A 801 61.80 -2.83 -4.85
N THR A 802 61.50 -3.33 -6.04
CA THR A 802 60.16 -3.22 -6.62
C THR A 802 59.14 -4.02 -5.84
N GLY A 803 59.44 -5.23 -5.37
CA GLY A 803 58.53 -5.99 -4.52
C GLY A 803 58.16 -5.24 -3.24
N PHE A 804 59.15 -4.74 -2.49
CA PHE A 804 58.86 -3.91 -1.30
C PHE A 804 58.27 -2.53 -1.65
N GLY A 805 58.57 -1.99 -2.84
CA GLY A 805 57.96 -0.76 -3.34
C GLY A 805 56.48 -0.94 -3.63
N LEU A 806 56.10 -2.03 -4.27
CA LEU A 806 54.69 -2.38 -4.53
C LEU A 806 53.95 -2.62 -3.22
N LYS A 807 54.59 -3.27 -2.23
CA LYS A 807 54.03 -3.38 -0.87
C LYS A 807 53.75 -2.00 -0.27
N GLY A 808 54.72 -1.09 -0.32
CA GLY A 808 54.58 0.25 0.22
C GLY A 808 53.61 1.17 -0.55
N ALA A 809 53.36 0.89 -1.83
CA ALA A 809 52.39 1.62 -2.64
C ALA A 809 50.93 1.28 -2.27
N VAL A 810 50.73 0.13 -1.63
CA VAL A 810 49.45 -0.40 -1.15
C VAL A 810 49.29 -0.15 0.35
N GLU A 811 50.35 -0.36 1.13
CA GLU A 811 50.37 -0.18 2.58
C GLU A 811 50.19 1.30 2.96
N GLY A 812 49.10 1.62 3.66
CA GLY A 812 48.77 2.99 4.09
C GLY A 812 48.03 3.82 3.06
N LEU A 813 47.60 3.22 1.93
CA LEU A 813 46.78 3.90 0.93
C LEU A 813 45.41 4.33 1.49
N THR A 814 44.81 3.51 2.36
CA THR A 814 43.57 3.83 3.08
C THR A 814 43.71 5.06 3.96
N SER A 815 44.80 5.16 4.73
CA SER A 815 45.07 6.34 5.57
C SER A 815 45.32 7.61 4.76
N LEU A 816 45.90 7.48 3.55
CA LEU A 816 46.06 8.61 2.65
C LEU A 816 44.72 9.06 2.07
N GLN A 817 43.89 8.11 1.62
CA GLN A 817 42.60 8.41 1.03
C GLN A 817 41.58 8.90 2.06
N TYR A 818 41.32 8.14 3.13
CA TYR A 818 40.30 8.41 4.15
C TYR A 818 40.91 8.95 5.44
N GLY A 819 41.87 9.87 5.29
CA GLY A 819 42.49 10.57 6.40
C GLY A 819 43.16 11.87 5.94
N ASP A 820 44.07 11.78 4.97
CA ASP A 820 44.75 12.98 4.43
C ASP A 820 43.94 13.67 3.31
N VAL A 821 43.32 12.90 2.40
CA VAL A 821 42.51 13.42 1.28
C VAL A 821 41.06 13.66 1.70
N ILE A 822 40.30 12.61 1.99
CA ILE A 822 38.97 12.66 2.58
C ILE A 822 39.14 12.67 4.10
N LYS A 823 38.70 13.76 4.74
CA LYS A 823 38.87 14.00 6.18
C LYS A 823 37.56 13.87 6.98
N TYR A 824 36.41 13.85 6.30
CA TYR A 824 35.15 13.53 6.95
C TYR A 824 35.10 12.05 7.32
N ASP A 825 34.32 11.71 8.35
CA ASP A 825 34.21 10.36 8.88
C ASP A 825 32.93 9.67 8.39
N ALA A 826 31.85 10.45 8.20
CA ALA A 826 30.61 9.98 7.61
C ALA A 826 30.00 10.97 6.62
N MET A 827 29.18 10.44 5.73
CA MET A 827 28.30 11.18 4.83
C MET A 827 26.87 10.72 5.07
N VAL A 828 25.95 11.66 5.26
CA VAL A 828 24.51 11.41 5.40
C VAL A 828 23.84 11.93 4.14
N VAL A 829 23.15 11.09 3.39
CA VAL A 829 22.42 11.47 2.17
C VAL A 829 20.95 11.62 2.53
N PHE A 830 20.32 12.66 2.00
CA PHE A 830 18.93 13.02 2.29
C PHE A 830 17.97 12.53 1.23
N ASP A 831 16.75 12.27 1.69
CA ASP A 831 15.57 12.16 0.85
C ASP A 831 15.07 13.58 0.52
N GLN A 832 14.86 13.87 -0.77
CA GLN A 832 14.37 15.17 -1.22
C GLN A 832 12.84 15.25 -1.22
N ASP A 833 12.13 14.12 -1.18
CA ASP A 833 10.67 14.02 -1.31
C ASP A 833 9.99 13.79 0.04
N THR A 834 10.41 14.54 1.07
CA THR A 834 9.91 14.42 2.45
C THR A 834 8.94 15.55 2.84
N TYR A 835 8.14 15.37 3.89
CA TYR A 835 7.14 16.36 4.33
C TYR A 835 7.78 17.64 4.90
N GLU A 836 7.01 18.74 4.90
CA GLU A 836 7.42 20.11 5.25
C GLU A 836 7.95 20.34 6.70
N GLY A 837 8.28 19.30 7.47
CA GLY A 837 8.86 19.39 8.82
C GLY A 837 10.13 18.55 9.05
N ALA A 838 10.40 17.55 8.21
CA ALA A 838 11.50 16.59 8.42
C ALA A 838 12.89 17.27 8.44
N GLU A 839 13.05 18.38 7.70
CA GLU A 839 14.27 19.18 7.72
C GLU A 839 14.55 19.83 9.08
N GLU A 840 13.53 20.39 9.74
CA GLU A 840 13.71 20.97 11.08
C GLU A 840 13.99 19.90 12.14
N GLU A 841 13.40 18.71 12.00
CA GLU A 841 13.61 17.59 12.93
C GLU A 841 15.03 17.04 12.84
N TYR A 842 15.51 16.79 11.62
CA TYR A 842 16.89 16.37 11.37
C TYR A 842 17.88 17.44 11.88
N GLU A 843 17.62 18.72 11.62
CA GLU A 843 18.45 19.82 12.13
C GLU A 843 18.53 19.82 13.66
N GLN A 844 17.41 19.59 14.35
CA GLN A 844 17.40 19.48 15.81
C GLN A 844 18.13 18.22 16.29
N PHE A 845 17.94 17.09 15.62
CA PHE A 845 18.60 15.84 15.95
C PHE A 845 20.13 15.99 15.86
N ILE A 846 20.64 16.46 14.71
CA ILE A 846 22.08 16.52 14.47
C ILE A 846 22.76 17.57 15.36
N GLN A 847 22.08 18.69 15.66
CA GLN A 847 22.59 19.70 16.60
C GLN A 847 22.65 19.20 18.06
N ASN A 848 21.86 18.19 18.42
CA ASN A 848 21.88 17.57 19.74
C ASN A 848 23.00 16.52 19.90
N GLN A 849 23.66 16.10 18.82
CA GLN A 849 24.78 15.16 18.85
C GLN A 849 26.07 15.91 19.22
N SER A 850 26.46 15.86 20.49
CA SER A 850 27.63 16.58 21.01
C SER A 850 28.97 16.01 20.58
N GLU A 851 28.95 14.78 20.05
CA GLU A 851 30.06 13.97 19.60
C GLU A 851 30.51 14.33 18.18
N ILE A 852 29.68 15.07 17.42
CA ILE A 852 30.01 15.57 16.08
C ILE A 852 30.73 16.90 16.20
N ASP A 853 31.97 16.95 15.70
CA ASP A 853 32.84 18.13 15.81
C ASP A 853 32.53 19.19 14.73
N GLN A 854 32.30 18.75 13.49
CA GLN A 854 31.99 19.62 12.36
C GLN A 854 31.01 18.97 11.39
N ARG A 855 30.25 19.83 10.70
CA ARG A 855 29.26 19.47 9.68
C ARG A 855 29.36 20.42 8.49
N LEU A 856 29.18 19.90 7.28
CA LEU A 856 29.05 20.69 6.06
C LEU A 856 28.02 20.08 5.13
N ALA A 857 27.00 20.87 4.78
CA ALA A 857 26.04 20.48 3.75
C ALA A 857 26.68 20.56 2.37
N VAL A 858 26.41 19.55 1.54
CA VAL A 858 26.90 19.43 0.16
C VAL A 858 25.77 18.92 -0.74
N TYR A 859 25.81 19.34 -1.99
CA TYR A 859 25.04 18.73 -3.06
C TYR A 859 25.95 17.74 -3.77
N GLN A 860 25.50 16.51 -3.94
CA GLN A 860 26.23 15.46 -4.63
C GLN A 860 25.35 14.83 -5.70
N GLU A 861 25.94 14.54 -6.85
CA GLU A 861 25.29 13.87 -7.96
C GLU A 861 26.30 13.05 -8.77
N SER A 862 25.87 11.92 -9.32
CA SER A 862 26.72 11.04 -10.15
C SER A 862 26.54 11.34 -11.63
N PHE A 863 27.64 11.48 -12.35
CA PHE A 863 27.66 11.61 -13.81
C PHE A 863 28.53 10.52 -14.41
N GLU A 864 28.36 10.27 -15.71
CA GLU A 864 29.20 9.36 -16.48
C GLU A 864 30.10 10.11 -17.46
N VAL A 865 31.30 9.59 -17.69
CA VAL A 865 32.19 10.01 -18.77
C VAL A 865 32.27 8.88 -19.78
N ARG A 866 31.73 9.15 -20.98
CA ARG A 866 31.66 8.20 -22.09
C ARG A 866 32.61 8.62 -23.20
N GLU A 867 33.81 8.01 -23.26
CA GLU A 867 34.76 8.26 -24.37
C GLU A 867 35.06 6.98 -25.18
N PRO A 868 35.01 7.00 -26.52
CA PRO A 868 35.27 5.83 -27.35
C PRO A 868 36.65 5.21 -27.11
N GLY A 869 36.67 3.96 -26.65
CA GLY A 869 37.89 3.20 -26.38
C GLY A 869 38.32 3.14 -24.91
N TYR A 870 37.54 3.72 -24.00
CA TYR A 870 37.66 3.58 -22.55
C TYR A 870 36.37 2.97 -21.96
N ASN A 871 36.49 2.36 -20.78
CA ASN A 871 35.31 1.94 -20.00
C ASN A 871 34.59 3.19 -19.48
N ILE A 872 33.26 3.11 -19.36
CA ILE A 872 32.46 4.18 -18.77
C ILE A 872 32.98 4.47 -17.36
N GLN A 873 33.26 5.75 -17.07
CA GLN A 873 33.74 6.17 -15.76
C GLN A 873 32.66 6.96 -15.05
N GLU A 874 32.26 6.50 -13.87
CA GLU A 874 31.40 7.26 -12.96
C GLU A 874 32.21 8.36 -12.27
N VAL A 875 31.64 9.55 -12.18
CA VAL A 875 32.25 10.75 -11.60
C VAL A 875 31.25 11.39 -10.64
N TYR A 876 31.61 11.50 -9.37
CA TYR A 876 30.80 12.18 -8.38
C TYR A 876 31.07 13.68 -8.39
N LEU A 877 30.06 14.44 -8.79
CA LEU A 877 30.04 15.89 -8.67
C LEU A 877 29.69 16.26 -7.23
N MET A 878 30.43 17.21 -6.65
CA MET A 878 30.17 17.70 -5.29
C MET A 878 30.27 19.22 -5.21
N VAL A 879 29.23 19.85 -4.66
CA VAL A 879 29.09 21.30 -4.49
C VAL A 879 28.83 21.59 -3.02
N PRO A 880 29.78 22.18 -2.28
CA PRO A 880 29.58 22.49 -0.86
C PRO A 880 28.80 23.79 -0.65
N GLU A 881 27.97 23.83 0.40
CA GLU A 881 27.25 25.04 0.83
C GLU A 881 28.21 26.19 1.14
N THR A 882 29.31 25.87 1.82
CA THR A 882 30.36 26.85 2.15
C THR A 882 31.70 26.43 1.53
N PRO A 883 32.06 26.95 0.33
CA PRO A 883 33.30 26.59 -0.36
C PRO A 883 34.58 26.83 0.45
N ALA A 884 34.56 27.81 1.38
CA ALA A 884 35.71 28.14 2.20
C ALA A 884 36.04 27.08 3.27
N SER A 885 35.03 26.41 3.84
CA SER A 885 35.22 25.34 4.85
C SER A 885 35.38 23.97 4.21
N PHE A 886 35.12 23.81 2.91
CA PHE A 886 35.23 22.52 2.22
C PHE A 886 36.62 21.87 2.36
N THR A 887 37.69 22.67 2.42
CA THR A 887 39.07 22.17 2.58
C THR A 887 39.35 21.49 3.92
N ASP A 888 38.50 21.70 4.92
CA ASP A 888 38.55 21.00 6.21
C ASP A 888 37.99 19.56 6.11
N PHE A 889 37.09 19.31 5.15
CA PHE A 889 36.46 18.00 4.88
C PHE A 889 37.15 17.22 3.75
N VAL A 890 37.64 17.92 2.73
CA VAL A 890 38.33 17.33 1.57
C VAL A 890 39.58 18.14 1.23
N SER A 891 40.72 17.46 1.12
CA SER A 891 42.00 18.09 0.76
C SER A 891 42.08 18.32 -0.75
N LEU A 892 42.10 19.59 -1.15
CA LEU A 892 42.27 20.00 -2.54
C LEU A 892 43.74 20.33 -2.82
N MET A 893 44.62 19.32 -2.77
CA MET A 893 46.07 19.51 -2.93
C MET A 893 46.60 18.82 -4.19
N ASP A 894 47.50 19.46 -4.92
CA ASP A 894 48.30 18.78 -5.95
C ASP A 894 49.45 18.00 -5.28
N ARG A 895 49.42 16.67 -5.41
CA ARG A 895 50.43 15.74 -4.88
C ARG A 895 51.87 16.05 -5.31
N ARG A 896 52.07 16.65 -6.49
CA ARG A 896 53.41 16.87 -7.07
C ARG A 896 54.02 18.19 -6.61
N SER A 897 53.22 19.24 -6.55
CA SER A 897 53.66 20.57 -6.12
C SER A 897 53.49 20.80 -4.61
N GLU A 898 52.67 19.99 -3.94
CA GLU A 898 52.18 20.19 -2.56
C GLU A 898 51.44 21.54 -2.40
N GLU A 899 50.92 22.10 -3.50
CA GLU A 899 50.11 23.33 -3.49
C GLU A 899 48.66 22.98 -3.17
N THR A 900 48.07 23.69 -2.20
CA THR A 900 46.66 23.56 -1.84
C THR A 900 45.84 24.61 -2.59
N TYR A 901 44.75 24.17 -3.19
CA TYR A 901 43.78 24.99 -3.90
C TYR A 901 42.53 25.23 -3.05
N GLU A 902 41.82 26.30 -3.37
CA GLU A 902 40.47 26.58 -2.87
C GLU A 902 39.52 26.52 -4.06
N LEU A 903 38.24 26.19 -3.81
CA LEU A 903 37.22 26.23 -4.85
C LEU A 903 37.02 27.68 -5.32
N SER A 904 37.04 27.89 -6.63
CA SER A 904 36.81 29.19 -7.26
C SER A 904 35.78 29.08 -8.39
N ASN A 905 35.29 30.21 -8.86
CA ASN A 905 34.32 30.27 -9.96
C ASN A 905 34.98 30.17 -11.35
N ASP A 906 36.24 29.73 -11.43
CA ASP A 906 37.01 29.66 -12.68
C ASP A 906 36.83 28.31 -13.40
N GLY A 907 36.23 27.31 -12.76
CA GLY A 907 35.99 25.98 -13.30
C GLY A 907 36.06 24.90 -12.21
N ALA A 908 35.84 23.65 -12.62
CA ALA A 908 35.84 22.49 -11.74
C ALA A 908 37.25 22.05 -11.32
N ILE A 909 37.37 21.52 -10.12
CA ILE A 909 38.57 20.82 -9.67
C ILE A 909 38.35 19.32 -9.84
N VAL A 910 39.25 18.65 -10.57
CA VAL A 910 39.12 17.24 -10.93
C VAL A 910 40.21 16.38 -10.27
N THR A 911 39.90 15.13 -9.99
CA THR A 911 40.87 14.16 -9.46
C THR A 911 42.00 13.78 -10.43
N GLU A 912 43.23 13.55 -9.93
CA GLU A 912 44.45 13.24 -10.71
C GLU A 912 44.24 12.05 -11.64
N LYS A 913 43.52 11.02 -11.18
CA LYS A 913 43.34 9.81 -11.95
C LYS A 913 42.42 10.00 -13.16
N LEU A 914 41.28 10.67 -12.99
CA LEU A 914 40.39 11.04 -14.10
C LEU A 914 41.15 11.88 -15.14
N ALA A 915 41.95 12.84 -14.67
CA ALA A 915 42.77 13.68 -15.53
C ALA A 915 43.84 12.88 -16.29
N ASP A 916 44.51 11.92 -15.66
CA ASP A 916 45.52 11.07 -16.30
C ASP A 916 44.90 10.12 -17.36
N LEU A 917 43.68 9.63 -17.16
CA LEU A 917 42.98 8.76 -18.12
C LEU A 917 42.63 9.50 -19.42
N PHE A 918 42.01 10.66 -19.30
CA PHE A 918 41.53 11.45 -20.44
C PHE A 918 42.53 12.52 -20.90
N GLY A 919 43.71 12.57 -20.26
CA GLY A 919 44.78 13.50 -20.61
C GLY A 919 44.47 14.97 -20.32
N LEU A 920 43.62 15.25 -19.33
CA LEU A 920 43.17 16.58 -18.95
C LEU A 920 44.24 17.39 -18.22
N GLN A 921 44.25 18.69 -18.45
CA GLN A 921 45.05 19.68 -17.74
C GLN A 921 44.19 20.89 -17.34
N ALA A 922 44.70 21.71 -16.42
CA ALA A 922 44.09 22.99 -16.09
C ALA A 922 43.87 23.84 -17.35
N GLY A 923 42.60 24.18 -17.63
CA GLY A 923 42.14 24.92 -18.81
C GLY A 923 41.49 24.06 -19.90
N ASP A 924 41.49 22.73 -19.78
CA ASP A 924 40.76 21.84 -20.67
C ASP A 924 39.29 21.71 -20.25
N SER A 925 38.48 21.00 -21.04
CA SER A 925 37.07 20.70 -20.73
C SER A 925 36.79 19.21 -20.86
N ILE A 926 35.88 18.69 -20.03
CA ILE A 926 35.37 17.31 -20.08
C ILE A 926 33.87 17.31 -20.37
N GLU A 927 33.39 16.29 -21.09
CA GLU A 927 31.96 16.05 -21.31
C GLU A 927 31.46 15.07 -20.24
N LEU A 928 30.43 15.46 -19.50
CA LEU A 928 29.71 14.63 -18.53
C LEU A 928 28.34 14.28 -19.11
N THR A 929 27.87 13.06 -18.84
CA THR A 929 26.52 12.59 -19.17
C THR A 929 25.76 12.31 -17.89
N ASP A 930 24.55 12.85 -17.73
CA ASP A 930 23.69 12.58 -16.57
C ASP A 930 22.87 11.28 -16.75
N THR A 931 21.99 11.00 -15.79
CA THR A 931 21.08 9.85 -15.80
C THR A 931 20.04 9.91 -16.92
N ASP A 932 19.66 11.11 -17.35
CA ASP A 932 18.69 11.34 -18.43
C ASP A 932 19.35 11.31 -19.84
N ASN A 933 20.64 10.93 -19.90
CA ASN A 933 21.49 10.93 -21.09
C ASN A 933 21.74 12.32 -21.72
N GLU A 934 21.52 13.41 -20.98
CA GLU A 934 21.91 14.75 -21.38
C GLU A 934 23.41 14.98 -21.15
N VAL A 935 24.04 15.76 -22.03
CA VAL A 935 25.49 15.93 -22.09
C VAL A 935 25.90 17.36 -21.76
N TYR A 936 26.73 17.52 -20.72
CA TYR A 936 27.21 18.80 -20.20
C TYR A 936 28.72 18.97 -20.40
N GLN A 937 29.15 20.18 -20.76
CA GLN A 937 30.57 20.49 -20.96
C GLN A 937 31.13 21.28 -19.77
N VAL A 938 32.03 20.66 -19.01
CA VAL A 938 32.61 21.24 -17.78
C VAL A 938 34.04 21.70 -18.02
N ASN A 939 34.37 22.93 -17.63
CA ASN A 939 35.75 23.46 -17.70
C ASN A 939 36.55 23.07 -16.47
N ILE A 940 37.80 22.63 -16.66
CA ILE A 940 38.70 22.19 -15.58
C ILE A 940 39.60 23.34 -15.15
N ALA A 941 39.50 23.76 -13.88
CA ALA A 941 40.36 24.76 -13.27
C ALA A 941 41.68 24.17 -12.76
N GLN A 942 41.62 23.07 -12.01
CA GLN A 942 42.80 22.43 -11.38
C GLN A 942 42.65 20.91 -11.28
N VAL A 943 43.76 20.23 -11.01
CA VAL A 943 43.82 18.78 -10.79
C VAL A 943 44.35 18.51 -9.37
N VAL A 944 43.68 17.66 -8.60
CA VAL A 944 44.00 17.35 -7.19
C VAL A 944 44.25 15.88 -6.93
N GLU A 945 44.99 15.59 -5.86
CA GLU A 945 45.28 14.24 -5.38
C GLU A 945 44.02 13.50 -4.94
N ASN A 946 43.83 12.29 -5.49
CA ASN A 946 42.79 11.36 -5.05
C ASN A 946 43.18 9.93 -5.47
N TYR A 947 42.94 8.95 -4.62
CA TYR A 947 43.38 7.57 -4.84
C TYR A 947 42.26 6.60 -5.22
N THR A 948 41.01 6.90 -4.85
CA THR A 948 39.85 6.03 -5.11
C THR A 948 38.67 6.84 -5.63
N GLY A 949 38.05 6.38 -6.71
CA GLY A 949 36.93 7.06 -7.35
C GLY A 949 37.35 8.31 -8.12
N HIS A 950 36.40 8.87 -8.85
CA HIS A 950 36.56 10.13 -9.57
C HIS A 950 35.60 11.16 -9.00
N TYR A 951 36.13 12.33 -8.70
CA TYR A 951 35.35 13.42 -8.13
C TYR A 951 35.56 14.69 -8.92
N LEU A 952 34.50 15.49 -8.99
CA LEU A 952 34.50 16.80 -9.61
C LEU A 952 33.91 17.81 -8.62
N TYR A 953 34.74 18.75 -8.18
CA TYR A 953 34.35 19.74 -7.16
C TYR A 953 34.06 21.09 -7.81
N LEU A 954 32.91 21.67 -7.47
CA LEU A 954 32.40 22.91 -8.05
C LEU A 954 31.89 23.87 -6.96
N THR A 955 31.77 25.15 -7.29
CA THR A 955 30.97 26.12 -6.51
C THR A 955 29.56 26.21 -7.08
N GLU A 956 28.59 26.65 -6.27
CA GLU A 956 27.21 26.91 -6.71
C GLU A 956 27.15 27.80 -7.97
N ASP A 957 27.91 28.90 -7.98
CA ASP A 957 28.03 29.80 -9.14
C ASP A 957 28.54 29.07 -10.41
N THR A 958 29.46 28.11 -10.25
CA THR A 958 30.03 27.36 -11.37
C THR A 958 29.08 26.28 -11.86
N TYR A 959 28.33 25.65 -10.94
CA TYR A 959 27.28 24.71 -11.25
C TYR A 959 26.21 25.37 -12.13
N GLN A 960 25.65 26.49 -11.67
CA GLN A 960 24.65 27.24 -12.42
C GLN A 960 25.16 27.71 -13.80
N ALA A 961 26.44 28.08 -13.88
CA ALA A 961 27.05 28.46 -15.16
C ALA A 961 27.24 27.29 -16.14
N THR A 962 27.33 26.05 -15.64
CA THR A 962 27.64 24.85 -16.43
C THR A 962 26.36 24.12 -16.87
N PHE A 963 25.42 23.91 -15.94
CA PHE A 963 24.17 23.18 -16.19
C PHE A 963 23.02 24.10 -16.64
N GLY A 964 23.11 25.40 -16.35
CA GLY A 964 22.09 26.38 -16.75
C GLY A 964 20.87 26.43 -15.83
N GLU A 965 20.90 25.68 -14.73
CA GLU A 965 19.84 25.57 -13.73
C GLU A 965 20.33 26.07 -12.36
N GLU A 966 19.41 26.51 -11.50
CA GLU A 966 19.75 26.82 -10.11
C GLU A 966 20.15 25.52 -9.39
N LEU A 967 21.12 25.60 -8.47
CA LEU A 967 21.52 24.43 -7.69
C LEU A 967 20.30 23.92 -6.90
N PRO A 968 19.98 22.62 -6.96
CA PRO A 968 18.98 22.03 -6.08
C PRO A 968 19.33 22.21 -4.60
N THR A 969 18.41 21.85 -3.71
CA THR A 969 18.69 21.82 -2.27
C THR A 969 19.84 20.87 -1.96
N PHE A 970 20.66 21.20 -0.94
CA PHE A 970 21.75 20.32 -0.52
C PHE A 970 21.18 18.98 -0.07
N ASN A 971 21.65 17.90 -0.70
CA ASN A 971 21.13 16.54 -0.53
C ASN A 971 22.04 15.66 0.32
N ALA A 972 23.11 16.18 0.90
CA ALA A 972 23.95 15.43 1.81
C ALA A 972 24.65 16.30 2.86
N ASP A 973 25.04 15.69 3.97
CA ASP A 973 25.92 16.25 4.99
C ASP A 973 27.21 15.44 5.11
N LEU A 974 28.33 16.15 5.22
CA LEU A 974 29.60 15.59 5.63
C LEU A 974 29.80 15.82 7.14
N LEU A 975 30.15 14.78 7.88
CA LEU A 975 30.32 14.79 9.33
C LEU A 975 31.77 14.45 9.70
N ILE A 976 32.34 15.19 10.66
CA ILE A 976 33.64 14.90 11.28
C ILE A 976 33.42 14.59 12.77
N TYR A 977 33.97 13.48 13.25
CA TYR A 977 33.90 13.04 14.65
C TYR A 977 35.05 12.08 15.03
N ASP A 978 35.33 11.93 16.33
CA ASP A 978 36.34 10.98 16.84
C ASP A 978 35.69 9.94 17.76
N GLN A 979 35.12 8.87 17.18
CA GLN A 979 34.36 7.83 17.89
C GLN A 979 34.67 6.41 17.37
N GLU A 980 34.31 5.38 18.15
CA GLU A 980 34.49 3.97 17.77
C GLU A 980 33.33 3.43 16.93
N ARG A 981 33.55 2.36 16.14
CA ARG A 981 32.55 1.75 15.25
C ARG A 981 31.21 1.40 15.90
N THR A 982 31.21 0.98 17.16
CA THR A 982 29.96 0.67 17.88
C THR A 982 29.08 1.90 18.09
N TRP A 983 29.67 3.10 18.13
CA TRP A 983 28.94 4.35 18.16
C TRP A 983 28.41 4.71 16.77
N GLU A 984 29.18 4.46 15.71
CA GLU A 984 28.72 4.65 14.32
C GLU A 984 27.51 3.77 14.02
N ASP A 985 27.51 2.51 14.44
CA ASP A 985 26.37 1.61 14.29
C ASP A 985 25.11 2.17 14.99
N GLN A 986 25.27 2.80 16.17
CA GLN A 986 24.17 3.44 16.91
C GLN A 986 23.72 4.76 16.26
N LEU A 987 24.67 5.56 15.77
CA LEU A 987 24.37 6.80 15.06
C LEU A 987 23.61 6.48 13.76
N SER A 988 24.04 5.45 13.03
CA SER A 988 23.36 4.95 11.84
C SER A 988 21.91 4.56 12.16
N GLU A 989 21.69 3.77 13.21
CA GLU A 989 20.34 3.37 13.63
C GLU A 989 19.44 4.58 13.99
N GLN A 990 20.01 5.62 14.62
CA GLN A 990 19.27 6.83 14.96
C GLN A 990 19.03 7.75 13.75
N LEU A 991 20.00 7.83 12.83
CA LEU A 991 19.89 8.61 11.60
C LEU A 991 18.85 8.01 10.66
N THR A 992 18.81 6.67 10.53
CA THR A 992 17.78 5.96 9.75
C THR A 992 16.36 6.12 10.32
N GLN A 993 16.21 6.54 11.59
CA GLN A 993 14.89 6.89 12.15
C GLN A 993 14.45 8.32 11.83
N GLN A 994 15.27 9.12 11.15
CA GLN A 994 14.90 10.46 10.71
C GLN A 994 14.32 10.37 9.30
N ASP A 995 13.10 10.85 9.10
CA ASP A 995 12.42 10.78 7.79
C ASP A 995 13.17 11.51 6.66
N LYS A 996 14.02 12.49 6.99
CA LYS A 996 14.87 13.19 6.00
C LYS A 996 16.06 12.36 5.52
N VAL A 997 16.49 11.32 6.25
CA VAL A 997 17.74 10.61 5.95
C VAL A 997 17.45 9.39 5.08
N LEU A 998 17.96 9.43 3.84
CA LEU A 998 17.87 8.30 2.91
C LEU A 998 18.91 7.21 3.23
N THR A 999 20.18 7.60 3.40
CA THR A 999 21.25 6.63 3.70
C THR A 999 22.45 7.28 4.40
N THR A 1000 23.25 6.45 5.07
CA THR A 1000 24.46 6.87 5.77
C THR A 1000 25.66 6.06 5.31
N SER A 1001 26.73 6.73 4.88
CA SER A 1001 27.98 6.11 4.47
C SER A 1001 29.09 6.45 5.47
N PHE A 1002 29.75 5.42 6.01
CA PHE A 1002 30.83 5.56 7.00
C PHE A 1002 32.17 5.17 6.39
N ASN A 1003 33.15 6.08 6.46
CA ASN A 1003 34.49 5.83 5.93
C ASN A 1003 35.20 4.68 6.65
N SER A 1004 34.88 4.42 7.93
CA SER A 1004 35.39 3.26 8.67
C SER A 1004 35.05 1.92 7.99
N THR A 1005 33.84 1.81 7.41
CA THR A 1005 33.37 0.61 6.71
C THR A 1005 34.08 0.45 5.36
N ILE A 1006 34.27 1.56 4.65
CA ILE A 1006 35.01 1.58 3.39
C ILE A 1006 36.49 1.22 3.62
N ILE A 1007 37.12 1.79 4.66
CA ILE A 1007 38.51 1.49 5.04
C ILE A 1007 38.71 0.00 5.30
N ASN A 1008 37.84 -0.63 6.11
CA ASN A 1008 37.95 -2.05 6.43
C ASN A 1008 37.86 -2.93 5.17
N THR A 1009 36.86 -2.67 4.33
CA THR A 1009 36.65 -3.41 3.07
C THR A 1009 37.86 -3.26 2.14
N PHE A 1010 38.41 -2.05 2.05
CA PHE A 1010 39.59 -1.78 1.24
C PHE A 1010 40.84 -2.47 1.81
N ASP A 1011 41.06 -2.42 3.11
CA ASP A 1011 42.21 -3.06 3.78
C ASP A 1011 42.19 -4.59 3.57
N ASP A 1012 41.02 -5.24 3.67
CA ASP A 1012 40.85 -6.68 3.40
C ASP A 1012 41.20 -7.03 1.94
N SER A 1013 40.73 -6.22 0.98
CA SER A 1013 41.10 -6.36 -0.44
C SER A 1013 42.59 -6.14 -0.70
N MET A 1014 43.22 -5.19 0.00
CA MET A 1014 44.66 -4.92 -0.10
C MET A 1014 45.53 -5.98 0.58
N GLU A 1015 45.04 -6.64 1.64
CA GLU A 1015 45.75 -7.76 2.27
C GLU A 1015 45.92 -8.93 1.28
N SER A 1016 44.89 -9.20 0.48
CA SER A 1016 44.92 -10.22 -0.58
C SER A 1016 46.00 -9.92 -1.63
N LEU A 1017 46.11 -8.65 -2.06
CA LEU A 1017 47.17 -8.19 -2.98
C LEU A 1017 48.56 -8.30 -2.35
N ASN A 1018 48.70 -7.98 -1.05
CA ASN A 1018 49.96 -8.09 -0.32
C ASN A 1018 50.51 -9.54 -0.31
N ILE A 1019 49.66 -10.57 -0.27
CA ILE A 1019 50.10 -11.97 -0.42
C ILE A 1019 50.81 -12.20 -1.76
N VAL A 1020 50.27 -11.64 -2.85
CA VAL A 1020 50.89 -11.72 -4.18
C VAL A 1020 52.26 -11.06 -4.16
N VAL A 1021 52.38 -9.85 -3.60
CA VAL A 1021 53.66 -9.14 -3.47
C VAL A 1021 54.69 -9.96 -2.69
N VAL A 1022 54.28 -10.61 -1.60
CA VAL A 1022 55.14 -11.51 -0.82
C VAL A 1022 55.64 -12.68 -1.67
N VAL A 1023 54.79 -13.29 -2.50
CA VAL A 1023 55.19 -14.35 -3.44
C VAL A 1023 56.23 -13.84 -4.45
N LEU A 1024 56.09 -12.60 -4.94
CA LEU A 1024 57.08 -11.96 -5.82
C LEU A 1024 58.42 -11.76 -5.10
N ILE A 1025 58.40 -11.28 -3.85
CA ILE A 1025 59.61 -11.04 -3.04
C ILE A 1025 60.34 -12.36 -2.76
N ILE A 1026 59.61 -13.42 -2.37
CA ILE A 1026 60.20 -14.75 -2.14
C ILE A 1026 60.83 -15.30 -3.42
N SER A 1027 60.15 -15.15 -4.56
CA SER A 1027 60.67 -15.58 -5.86
C SER A 1027 61.95 -14.82 -6.26
N ALA A 1028 61.97 -13.50 -6.06
CA ALA A 1028 63.14 -12.66 -6.28
C ALA A 1028 64.30 -13.03 -5.35
N ALA A 1029 64.01 -13.36 -4.08
CA ALA A 1029 64.98 -13.83 -3.10
C ALA A 1029 65.63 -15.18 -3.51
N ILE A 1030 64.83 -16.15 -3.95
CA ILE A 1030 65.34 -17.45 -4.45
C ILE A 1030 66.23 -17.23 -5.68
N LEU A 1031 65.81 -16.36 -6.61
CA LEU A 1031 66.62 -15.99 -7.77
C LEU A 1031 67.94 -15.35 -7.33
N ALA A 1032 67.89 -14.38 -6.42
CA ALA A 1032 69.07 -13.69 -5.89
C ALA A 1032 70.09 -14.68 -5.34
N PHE A 1033 69.64 -15.65 -4.55
CA PHE A 1033 70.48 -16.70 -4.01
C PHE A 1033 71.15 -17.54 -5.11
N ILE A 1034 70.39 -18.01 -6.11
CA ILE A 1034 70.91 -18.82 -7.22
C ILE A 1034 71.96 -18.03 -8.04
N VAL A 1035 71.65 -16.78 -8.37
CA VAL A 1035 72.52 -15.88 -9.15
C VAL A 1035 73.81 -15.60 -8.39
N LEU A 1036 73.71 -15.19 -7.12
CA LEU A 1036 74.86 -14.92 -6.25
C LEU A 1036 75.74 -16.16 -6.07
N TYR A 1037 75.12 -17.33 -5.84
CA TYR A 1037 75.84 -18.59 -5.73
C TYR A 1037 76.64 -18.89 -6.99
N ASN A 1038 76.02 -18.77 -8.16
CA ASN A 1038 76.69 -19.09 -9.42
C ASN A 1038 77.83 -18.10 -9.72
N LEU A 1039 77.60 -16.79 -9.58
CA LEU A 1039 78.61 -15.76 -9.79
C LEU A 1039 79.80 -15.94 -8.83
N THR A 1040 79.52 -16.21 -7.55
CA THR A 1040 80.57 -16.45 -6.54
C THR A 1040 81.36 -17.73 -6.85
N ASN A 1041 80.66 -18.81 -7.23
CA ASN A 1041 81.28 -20.07 -7.59
C ASN A 1041 82.16 -19.95 -8.84
N ILE A 1042 81.75 -19.16 -9.84
CA ILE A 1042 82.57 -18.82 -11.01
C ILE A 1042 83.83 -18.05 -10.58
N ASN A 1043 83.70 -17.01 -9.75
CA ASN A 1043 84.84 -16.21 -9.27
C ASN A 1043 85.86 -17.07 -8.52
N VAL A 1044 85.38 -17.94 -7.62
CA VAL A 1044 86.24 -18.88 -6.89
C VAL A 1044 86.92 -19.89 -7.82
N SER A 1045 86.16 -20.48 -8.75
CA SER A 1045 86.72 -21.47 -9.70
C SER A 1045 87.78 -20.86 -10.61
N GLU A 1046 87.63 -19.59 -10.99
CA GLU A 1046 88.61 -18.85 -11.78
C GLU A 1046 89.93 -18.62 -11.06
N ARG A 1047 89.87 -18.45 -9.73
CA ARG A 1047 91.03 -18.14 -8.89
C ARG A 1047 91.54 -19.35 -8.11
N ILE A 1048 90.99 -20.54 -8.34
CA ILE A 1048 91.28 -21.72 -7.52
C ILE A 1048 92.78 -22.02 -7.43
N ARG A 1049 93.55 -21.80 -8.51
CA ARG A 1049 95.02 -21.95 -8.52
C ARG A 1049 95.72 -20.87 -7.71
N GLU A 1050 95.27 -19.62 -7.80
CA GLU A 1050 95.81 -18.51 -7.00
C GLU A 1050 95.57 -18.78 -5.51
N LEU A 1051 94.35 -19.18 -5.16
CA LEU A 1051 93.98 -19.54 -3.78
C LEU A 1051 94.77 -20.75 -3.26
N SER A 1052 94.95 -21.77 -4.10
CA SER A 1052 95.71 -22.97 -3.73
C SER A 1052 97.20 -22.64 -3.54
N THR A 1053 97.77 -21.77 -4.38
CA THR A 1053 99.13 -21.25 -4.18
C THR A 1053 99.25 -20.50 -2.86
N ILE A 1054 98.30 -19.62 -2.55
CA ILE A 1054 98.28 -18.85 -1.30
C ILE A 1054 98.14 -19.78 -0.08
N LYS A 1055 97.33 -20.84 -0.17
CA LYS A 1055 97.16 -21.82 0.90
C LYS A 1055 98.42 -22.68 1.12
N VAL A 1056 99.11 -23.06 0.03
CA VAL A 1056 100.43 -23.75 0.10
C VAL A 1056 101.52 -22.85 0.70
N LEU A 1057 101.41 -21.53 0.53
CA LEU A 1057 102.30 -20.55 1.16
C LEU A 1057 102.01 -20.32 2.65
N GLY A 1058 101.05 -21.04 3.25
CA GLY A 1058 100.81 -21.06 4.69
C GLY A 1058 99.71 -20.11 5.20
N PHE A 1059 98.92 -19.52 4.30
CA PHE A 1059 97.77 -18.67 4.70
C PHE A 1059 96.65 -19.52 5.30
N TYR A 1060 95.97 -18.98 6.32
CA TYR A 1060 94.84 -19.63 6.96
C TYR A 1060 93.59 -19.63 6.06
N ASP A 1061 92.71 -20.62 6.21
CA ASP A 1061 91.47 -20.75 5.40
C ASP A 1061 90.62 -19.47 5.39
N ARG A 1062 90.57 -18.75 6.52
CA ARG A 1062 89.86 -17.46 6.63
C ARG A 1062 90.53 -16.34 5.83
N GLU A 1063 91.86 -16.31 5.75
CA GLU A 1063 92.59 -15.31 4.97
C GLU A 1063 92.40 -15.53 3.48
N VAL A 1064 92.46 -16.80 3.04
CA VAL A 1064 92.18 -17.22 1.66
C VAL A 1064 90.75 -16.85 1.25
N THR A 1065 89.79 -17.05 2.17
CA THR A 1065 88.37 -16.71 1.94
C THR A 1065 88.17 -15.20 1.89
N MET A 1066 88.77 -14.44 2.82
CA MET A 1066 88.68 -12.97 2.86
C MET A 1066 89.29 -12.31 1.62
N TYR A 1067 90.31 -12.91 1.02
CA TYR A 1067 90.92 -12.41 -0.21
C TYR A 1067 89.90 -12.29 -1.36
N ILE A 1068 89.02 -13.29 -1.53
CA ILE A 1068 87.92 -13.23 -2.51
C ILE A 1068 86.75 -12.41 -2.00
N TYR A 1069 86.45 -12.51 -0.70
CA TYR A 1069 85.27 -11.87 -0.13
C TYR A 1069 85.28 -10.36 -0.32
N ARG A 1070 86.44 -9.72 -0.17
CA ARG A 1070 86.60 -8.27 -0.36
C ARG A 1070 86.13 -7.81 -1.74
N GLU A 1071 86.40 -8.59 -2.79
CA GLU A 1071 85.93 -8.25 -4.14
C GLU A 1071 84.42 -8.43 -4.27
N ASN A 1072 83.88 -9.54 -3.77
CA ASN A 1072 82.45 -9.80 -3.82
C ASN A 1072 81.64 -8.78 -3.01
N ILE A 1073 82.17 -8.30 -1.87
CA ILE A 1073 81.54 -7.20 -1.10
C ILE A 1073 81.46 -5.95 -1.96
N ILE A 1074 82.57 -5.52 -2.59
CA ILE A 1074 82.58 -4.32 -3.43
C ILE A 1074 81.61 -4.47 -4.62
N LEU A 1075 81.57 -5.65 -5.25
CA LEU A 1075 80.62 -5.95 -6.32
C LEU A 1075 79.17 -5.97 -5.84
N THR A 1076 78.91 -6.49 -4.64
CA THR A 1076 77.57 -6.52 -4.03
C THR A 1076 77.11 -5.10 -3.72
N LEU A 1077 77.96 -4.26 -3.12
CA LEU A 1077 77.64 -2.86 -2.83
C LEU A 1077 77.36 -2.06 -4.11
N MET A 1078 78.19 -2.22 -5.15
CA MET A 1078 77.90 -1.59 -6.46
C MET A 1078 76.60 -2.14 -7.07
N GLY A 1079 76.34 -3.43 -6.93
CA GLY A 1079 75.10 -4.08 -7.36
C GLY A 1079 73.87 -3.52 -6.65
N ILE A 1080 73.93 -3.31 -5.34
CA ILE A 1080 72.86 -2.69 -4.55
C ILE A 1080 72.59 -1.26 -5.02
N VAL A 1081 73.64 -0.43 -5.22
CA VAL A 1081 73.47 0.96 -5.66
C VAL A 1081 72.85 1.04 -7.07
N VAL A 1082 73.35 0.22 -8.02
CA VAL A 1082 72.79 0.18 -9.37
C VAL A 1082 71.38 -0.44 -9.36
N GLY A 1083 71.17 -1.46 -8.53
CA GLY A 1083 69.90 -2.14 -8.35
C GLY A 1083 68.83 -1.24 -7.74
N ALA A 1084 69.19 -0.34 -6.83
CA ALA A 1084 68.29 0.68 -6.31
C ALA A 1084 67.76 1.59 -7.42
N GLY A 1085 68.66 2.06 -8.31
CA GLY A 1085 68.25 2.90 -9.45
C GLY A 1085 67.37 2.15 -10.45
N ILE A 1086 67.73 0.91 -10.82
CA ILE A 1086 66.92 0.08 -11.71
C ILE A 1086 65.59 -0.29 -11.06
N GLY A 1087 65.59 -0.59 -9.76
CA GLY A 1087 64.40 -0.92 -8.98
C GLY A 1087 63.40 0.23 -8.91
N ARG A 1088 63.88 1.48 -8.79
CA ARG A 1088 63.00 2.66 -8.88
C ARG A 1088 62.33 2.74 -10.25
N LEU A 1089 63.08 2.58 -11.34
CA LEU A 1089 62.51 2.62 -12.69
C LEU A 1089 61.49 1.50 -12.89
N LEU A 1090 61.79 0.30 -12.38
CA LEU A 1090 60.89 -0.84 -12.49
C LEU A 1090 59.64 -0.68 -11.61
N HIS A 1091 59.78 -0.08 -10.43
CA HIS A 1091 58.65 0.23 -9.56
C HIS A 1091 57.67 1.21 -10.22
N VAL A 1092 58.16 2.33 -10.74
CA VAL A 1092 57.31 3.29 -11.46
C VAL A 1092 56.64 2.63 -12.66
N PHE A 1093 57.39 1.89 -13.46
CA PHE A 1093 56.84 1.19 -14.63
C PHE A 1093 55.79 0.14 -14.25
N VAL A 1094 55.99 -0.60 -13.15
CA VAL A 1094 55.02 -1.60 -12.66
C VAL A 1094 53.74 -0.93 -12.15
N LEU A 1095 53.85 0.16 -11.40
CA LEU A 1095 52.67 0.86 -10.87
C LEU A 1095 51.82 1.45 -11.98
N ASP A 1096 52.44 2.08 -12.98
CA ASP A 1096 51.77 2.69 -14.14
C ASP A 1096 51.04 1.65 -15.00
N THR A 1097 51.57 0.42 -15.08
CA THR A 1097 50.91 -0.67 -15.82
C THR A 1097 49.88 -1.43 -14.98
N ALA A 1098 49.94 -1.33 -13.65
CA ALA A 1098 49.07 -2.06 -12.73
C ALA A 1098 47.92 -1.21 -12.18
N SER A 1099 47.94 0.11 -12.35
CA SER A 1099 46.84 1.00 -11.97
C SER A 1099 45.60 0.73 -12.80
N MET A 1100 44.44 0.79 -12.17
CA MET A 1100 43.12 0.69 -12.83
C MET A 1100 42.59 2.05 -13.22
N ASP A 1101 41.41 2.11 -13.84
CA ASP A 1101 40.79 3.36 -14.23
C ASP A 1101 40.25 4.13 -13.01
N ASN A 1102 39.55 3.49 -12.09
CA ASN A 1102 38.96 4.13 -10.89
C ASN A 1102 39.88 4.25 -9.66
N MET A 1103 41.14 3.77 -9.74
CA MET A 1103 42.04 3.71 -8.58
C MET A 1103 43.49 4.03 -8.96
N MET A 1104 44.13 4.87 -8.14
CA MET A 1104 45.55 5.19 -8.23
C MET A 1104 46.32 4.56 -7.06
N PHE A 1105 47.44 3.88 -7.34
CA PHE A 1105 48.39 3.46 -6.30
C PHE A 1105 49.31 4.60 -5.90
N ASN A 1106 49.72 4.66 -4.64
CA ASN A 1106 50.71 5.64 -4.20
C ASN A 1106 52.07 5.41 -4.91
N PRO A 1107 52.52 6.34 -5.78
CA PRO A 1107 53.77 6.18 -6.53
C PRO A 1107 55.02 6.46 -5.68
N SER A 1108 54.85 6.78 -4.40
CA SER A 1108 55.95 7.06 -3.49
C SER A 1108 56.71 5.78 -3.13
N LEU A 1109 58.03 5.84 -3.28
CA LEU A 1109 58.91 4.72 -2.97
C LEU A 1109 59.65 5.01 -1.66
N HIS A 1110 59.15 4.45 -0.56
CA HIS A 1110 59.74 4.62 0.76
C HIS A 1110 61.22 4.19 0.80
N TRP A 1111 62.03 4.95 1.55
CA TRP A 1111 63.46 4.68 1.67
C TRP A 1111 63.75 3.32 2.34
N THR A 1112 62.80 2.81 3.14
CA THR A 1112 62.84 1.51 3.81
C THR A 1112 62.92 0.35 2.81
N SER A 1113 62.23 0.43 1.67
CA SER A 1113 62.27 -0.58 0.61
C SER A 1113 63.68 -0.80 0.06
N TYR A 1114 64.46 0.28 -0.08
CA TYR A 1114 65.87 0.17 -0.47
C TYR A 1114 66.73 -0.46 0.63
N VAL A 1115 66.44 -0.17 1.89
CA VAL A 1115 67.17 -0.72 3.04
C VAL A 1115 66.89 -2.21 3.19
N TYR A 1116 65.64 -2.63 3.10
CA TYR A 1116 65.28 -4.05 3.12
C TYR A 1116 65.92 -4.80 1.96
N ALA A 1117 65.87 -4.26 0.74
CA ALA A 1117 66.53 -4.86 -0.41
C ALA A 1117 68.06 -4.96 -0.23
N ALA A 1118 68.70 -3.92 0.31
CA ALA A 1118 70.13 -3.91 0.59
C ALA A 1118 70.51 -4.95 1.67
N ILE A 1119 69.76 -5.00 2.78
CA ILE A 1119 69.97 -5.97 3.86
C ILE A 1119 69.81 -7.39 3.32
N LEU A 1120 68.71 -7.69 2.61
CA LEU A 1120 68.42 -9.01 2.09
C LEU A 1120 69.50 -9.47 1.09
N THR A 1121 69.96 -8.57 0.22
CA THR A 1121 71.05 -8.83 -0.72
C THR A 1121 72.37 -9.12 0.01
N VAL A 1122 72.70 -8.37 1.06
CA VAL A 1122 73.90 -8.61 1.89
C VAL A 1122 73.79 -9.94 2.64
N VAL A 1123 72.62 -10.27 3.16
CA VAL A 1123 72.34 -11.55 3.83
C VAL A 1123 72.59 -12.70 2.85
N PHE A 1124 71.97 -12.70 1.66
CA PHE A 1124 72.19 -13.75 0.68
C PHE A 1124 73.66 -13.86 0.23
N SER A 1125 74.32 -12.73 -0.01
CA SER A 1125 75.74 -12.70 -0.36
C SER A 1125 76.60 -13.33 0.74
N THR A 1126 76.27 -13.08 2.00
CA THR A 1126 76.94 -13.66 3.17
C THR A 1126 76.67 -15.15 3.32
N VAL A 1127 75.43 -15.61 3.13
CA VAL A 1127 75.07 -17.04 3.14
C VAL A 1127 75.83 -17.80 2.05
N VAL A 1128 75.80 -17.29 0.82
CA VAL A 1128 76.54 -17.84 -0.32
C VAL A 1128 78.04 -17.90 -0.01
N MET A 1129 78.59 -16.84 0.60
CA MET A 1129 79.99 -16.82 0.99
C MET A 1129 80.31 -17.89 2.05
N GLY A 1130 79.43 -18.11 3.02
CA GLY A 1130 79.57 -19.16 4.03
C GLY A 1130 79.61 -20.56 3.40
N ILE A 1131 78.76 -20.81 2.40
CA ILE A 1131 78.78 -22.05 1.61
C ILE A 1131 80.13 -22.19 0.88
N MET A 1132 80.63 -21.12 0.27
CA MET A 1132 81.90 -21.14 -0.46
C MET A 1132 83.12 -21.27 0.45
N HIS A 1133 83.07 -20.72 1.66
CA HIS A 1133 84.11 -20.94 2.67
C HIS A 1133 84.27 -22.43 3.01
N ARG A 1134 83.14 -23.14 3.23
CA ARG A 1134 83.15 -24.58 3.45
C ARG A 1134 83.74 -25.33 2.25
N LYS A 1135 83.36 -24.93 1.03
CA LYS A 1135 83.89 -25.51 -0.21
C LYS A 1135 85.40 -25.31 -0.35
N LEU A 1136 85.91 -24.11 -0.05
CA LEU A 1136 87.34 -23.77 -0.11
C LEU A 1136 88.19 -24.51 0.92
N LYS A 1137 87.64 -24.79 2.09
CA LYS A 1137 88.32 -25.57 3.13
C LYS A 1137 88.69 -26.98 2.65
N GLY A 1138 87.81 -27.60 1.85
CA GLY A 1138 87.96 -28.95 1.32
C GLY A 1138 88.70 -29.09 -0.02
N VAL A 1139 89.31 -28.02 -0.55
CA VAL A 1139 90.04 -28.10 -1.83
C VAL A 1139 91.40 -28.78 -1.64
N ASP A 1140 91.69 -29.81 -2.44
CA ASP A 1140 93.00 -30.45 -2.49
C ASP A 1140 94.01 -29.53 -3.20
N MET A 1141 94.99 -29.05 -2.41
CA MET A 1141 96.02 -28.11 -2.84
C MET A 1141 96.95 -28.69 -3.92
N ILE A 1142 97.21 -30.00 -3.90
CA ILE A 1142 98.12 -30.67 -4.82
C ILE A 1142 97.42 -30.86 -6.17
N GLU A 1143 96.15 -31.24 -6.16
CA GLU A 1143 95.36 -31.44 -7.38
C GLU A 1143 95.08 -30.13 -8.11
N ALA A 1144 94.77 -29.05 -7.37
CA ALA A 1144 94.53 -27.73 -7.94
C ALA A 1144 95.77 -27.08 -8.58
N LEU A 1145 96.98 -27.52 -8.20
CA LEU A 1145 98.24 -27.10 -8.83
C LEU A 1145 98.64 -28.02 -10.00
N LYS A 1146 98.13 -29.25 -10.06
CA LYS A 1146 98.39 -30.23 -11.14
C LYS A 1146 97.51 -30.04 -12.37
N SER A 1147 96.33 -29.41 -12.26
CA SER A 1147 95.42 -29.30 -13.40
C SER A 1147 95.97 -28.34 -14.47
N ASN A 1148 96.28 -28.90 -15.65
CA ASN A 1148 96.85 -28.33 -16.88
C ASN A 1148 98.38 -28.31 -17.03
N GLU A 1149 99.02 -29.46 -16.79
CA GLU A 1149 99.92 -30.02 -17.84
C GLU A 1149 99.11 -30.92 -18.79
#